data_AF-A0A2N5DX32-F1
#
_entry.id   AF-A0A2N5DX32-F1
#
_cell.length_a   1.000
_cell.length_b   1.000
_cell.length_c   1.000
_cell.angle_alpha   90.00
_cell.angle_beta   90.00
_cell.angle_gamma   90.00
#
_symmetry.space_group_name_H-M   'P 1'
#
loop_
_entity.id
_entity.type
_entity.pdbx_description
1 polymer ?
#
loop_
_entity_poly.entity_id
_entity_poly.type
_entity_poly.pdbx_seq_one_letter_code
_entity_poly.pdbx_strand_id
1 'polypeptide(L)'
;MYGINNAYHEHGVVTFGRQELCTLLHEAGFTDTQTYLPLPDYKLPVSMVTPLGWHEHAEALGPLAVESAHKDKQVIAENVFSLEQGISNIWKNGLAADLSSSFLMICSQQPQDAITENVAAYHYSDSRLPQYCKEIQFTHLEKGKLTITPEGPSMEAGNTNPVHNIGGESQFYSGASLWSGLTYIVNRPDWLITEVGDWARGWVNELLLRADKVSGNLDKTLSLPATYQDALPFNMIRQDNGKVVYFDQEWIANEPISLGYIVFRGVFHSLLRITSFAATRFYHTNNLGRFTLDVLQSIGFNCDEQDLEAYLHQEARFMAFVQLKEEKQIYPVLRDVSCKFRAPSFASLRKEGEKAVENVAQLQETLDEAKALLVQKEARLQQLEQEQQAQAQILAQQAQLIERQNHDIAQLLGSASWKISSPLRVVGRRMPMSVRAPAKRIFIRCFYIGQSLKVKAGKVLRRGKAALSTRLAHSTTAQQLKHKSRNAARSLYYKVPERHKGRLLTLAMKVRPGWFLHHPAYQQQAYRENLATGNALQQPHAFFNREPDGHYHLAERPADYVYIPAAKPHYFNEIVAGFAHKPTFSIIVPIYNTPLDLLELMVNSVRNQWYPEWELILANDASPDPAITPALNAFDDPRIKVVQLEENRGIAGATNVAIDNATGEYIVFLDHDDELTDDCLFELVKCINAEDPDFIYSDEDKFTPEGHFSQPHFKPDWSPDTMMGTMFTCHVACVRLSVARQLGGLRSEFNGCQDWDFILRLTEITDKISHIPKVLYHWRIIPASVASDMTAKPYVLAASRAVRESALERRGLKGTVEELPNYPGYFRVNYAVSNEPLISIIIPTRDNHDVLARCIDSILTKSRYPHYEIVVVDNGSQKPETVAYLSHLASQPKIRMLRHDKPFNFSELNNRGVEVAQGSILLFLNDDTEVLQEDWLERMAGYAQLKHIGAVGAKLVYGDQQTLQHSGVLNLQNGPMHAYMRQHKDHPGYFLRNQIEYNWLAVTGACLMVERTKYEQINGFDETFPVAYNDVDLCMKLVENGFYNVMCQSVTLVHHESVSRGLDHMDAEKVARLHRELSHLYSKHPHYFQYDPFYNLNFAPNGYNFEIMQ
;
A
#
# COMPACT_ATOMS: atom_id res chain seq x y z
N MET A 1 -0.49 -17.73 -6.39
CA MET A 1 0.03 -18.53 -7.53
C MET A 1 1.47 -18.12 -7.83
N TYR A 2 2.45 -18.97 -7.51
CA TYR A 2 3.89 -18.67 -7.67
C TYR A 2 4.35 -18.55 -9.13
N GLY A 3 3.63 -19.18 -10.07
CA GLY A 3 3.93 -19.13 -11.50
C GLY A 3 3.76 -17.74 -12.11
N ILE A 4 2.73 -17.00 -11.68
CA ILE A 4 2.30 -15.74 -12.32
C ILE A 4 3.09 -14.55 -11.80
N ASN A 5 3.41 -14.51 -10.50
CA ASN A 5 4.21 -13.43 -9.90
C ASN A 5 5.72 -13.69 -9.95
N ASN A 6 6.16 -14.78 -10.59
CA ASN A 6 7.56 -15.20 -10.74
C ASN A 6 8.38 -15.10 -9.42
N ALA A 7 7.77 -15.45 -8.28
CA ALA A 7 8.37 -15.26 -6.96
C ALA A 7 9.50 -16.27 -6.61
N TYR A 8 10.10 -16.91 -7.61
CA TYR A 8 11.23 -17.81 -7.44
C TYR A 8 12.54 -17.03 -7.27
N HIS A 9 13.37 -17.42 -6.31
CA HIS A 9 14.69 -16.82 -6.10
C HIS A 9 15.61 -17.05 -7.32
N GLU A 10 16.69 -16.28 -7.41
CA GLU A 10 17.71 -16.30 -8.49
C GLU A 10 18.37 -17.67 -8.79
N HIS A 11 18.10 -18.70 -7.98
CA HIS A 11 18.62 -20.07 -8.11
C HIS A 11 17.49 -21.12 -8.15
N GLY A 12 16.24 -20.68 -8.35
CA GLY A 12 15.02 -21.49 -8.43
C GLY A 12 14.61 -21.87 -9.86
N VAL A 13 13.31 -22.01 -10.06
CA VAL A 13 12.70 -22.36 -11.36
C VAL A 13 12.39 -21.07 -12.13
N VAL A 14 12.59 -21.08 -13.46
CA VAL A 14 12.11 -20.00 -14.34
C VAL A 14 10.68 -20.33 -14.77
N THR A 15 9.77 -19.39 -14.59
CA THR A 15 8.39 -19.46 -15.08
C THR A 15 8.32 -18.92 -16.51
N PHE A 16 7.53 -19.58 -17.35
CA PHE A 16 7.28 -19.17 -18.74
C PHE A 16 5.77 -19.06 -18.96
N GLY A 17 5.34 -18.09 -19.77
CA GLY A 17 3.92 -17.93 -20.13
C GLY A 17 3.42 -19.04 -21.07
N ARG A 18 2.10 -19.24 -21.16
CA ARG A 18 1.51 -20.24 -22.08
C ARG A 18 1.99 -20.05 -23.52
N GLN A 19 1.85 -18.82 -24.03
CA GLN A 19 2.23 -18.46 -25.40
C GLN A 19 3.73 -18.66 -25.64
N GLU A 20 4.58 -18.25 -24.69
CA GLU A 20 6.03 -18.41 -24.76
C GLU A 20 6.45 -19.89 -24.81
N LEU A 21 5.82 -20.75 -23.99
CA LEU A 21 6.03 -22.20 -24.06
C LEU A 21 5.58 -22.77 -25.41
N CYS A 22 4.42 -22.37 -25.93
CA CYS A 22 3.95 -22.81 -27.25
C CYS A 22 4.91 -22.37 -28.38
N THR A 23 5.44 -21.14 -28.35
CA THR A 23 6.45 -20.67 -29.31
C THR A 23 7.74 -21.49 -29.22
N LEU A 24 8.27 -21.73 -28.01
CA LEU A 24 9.48 -22.53 -27.81
C LEU A 24 9.31 -23.99 -28.28
N LEU A 25 8.11 -24.56 -28.13
CA LEU A 25 7.76 -25.88 -28.65
C LEU A 25 7.66 -25.89 -30.18
N HIS A 26 7.07 -24.85 -30.78
CA HIS A 26 6.97 -24.69 -32.22
C HIS A 26 8.35 -24.52 -32.87
N GLU A 27 9.24 -23.70 -32.29
CA GLU A 27 10.64 -23.56 -32.70
C GLU A 27 11.43 -24.87 -32.58
N ALA A 28 11.10 -25.71 -31.59
CA ALA A 28 11.64 -27.06 -31.44
C ALA A 28 11.04 -28.09 -32.42
N GLY A 29 10.11 -27.69 -33.28
CA GLY A 29 9.50 -28.51 -34.33
C GLY A 29 8.19 -29.21 -33.94
N PHE A 30 7.58 -28.86 -32.81
CA PHE A 30 6.24 -29.34 -32.43
C PHE A 30 5.18 -28.36 -32.95
N THR A 31 4.66 -28.64 -34.14
CA THR A 31 3.71 -27.77 -34.85
C THR A 31 2.30 -27.78 -34.26
N ASP A 32 1.95 -28.79 -33.46
CA ASP A 32 0.70 -28.92 -32.73
C ASP A 32 0.95 -29.10 -31.23
N THR A 33 0.13 -28.48 -30.37
CA THR A 33 0.28 -28.46 -28.90
C THR A 33 -1.07 -28.31 -28.20
N GLN A 34 -1.58 -29.40 -27.64
CA GLN A 34 -2.78 -29.42 -26.81
C GLN A 34 -2.41 -29.01 -25.38
N THR A 35 -3.06 -27.97 -24.84
CA THR A 35 -2.78 -27.43 -23.49
C THR A 35 -3.90 -27.77 -22.51
N TYR A 36 -3.58 -28.57 -21.48
CA TYR A 36 -4.47 -28.94 -20.38
C TYR A 36 -4.09 -28.12 -19.14
N LEU A 37 -5.10 -27.73 -18.34
CA LEU A 37 -4.95 -26.89 -17.16
C LEU A 37 -5.12 -27.71 -15.87
N PRO A 38 -4.03 -28.11 -15.19
CA PRO A 38 -4.09 -28.75 -13.88
C PRO A 38 -4.36 -27.73 -12.76
N LEU A 39 -5.36 -27.99 -11.92
CA LEU A 39 -5.85 -27.05 -10.91
C LEU A 39 -5.75 -27.65 -9.49
N PRO A 40 -5.20 -26.92 -8.49
CA PRO A 40 -4.66 -25.56 -8.58
C PRO A 40 -3.21 -25.51 -9.13
N ASP A 41 -2.51 -26.65 -9.18
CA ASP A 41 -1.13 -26.78 -9.65
C ASP A 41 -0.84 -28.23 -10.09
N TYR A 42 0.02 -28.38 -11.10
CA TYR A 42 0.42 -29.65 -11.71
C TYR A 42 1.01 -30.72 -10.78
N LYS A 43 1.47 -30.39 -9.56
CA LYS A 43 2.07 -31.38 -8.63
C LYS A 43 1.03 -32.22 -7.90
N LEU A 44 -0.12 -31.64 -7.61
CA LEU A 44 -1.24 -32.26 -6.89
C LEU A 44 -2.58 -31.69 -7.41
N PRO A 45 -2.92 -31.88 -8.70
CA PRO A 45 -4.17 -31.38 -9.26
C PRO A 45 -5.35 -32.14 -8.66
N VAL A 46 -6.39 -31.40 -8.29
CA VAL A 46 -7.72 -31.94 -7.98
C VAL A 46 -8.67 -31.84 -9.17
N SER A 47 -8.36 -31.00 -10.15
CA SER A 47 -9.07 -30.96 -11.43
C SER A 47 -8.08 -30.86 -12.59
N MET A 48 -8.45 -31.38 -13.76
CA MET A 48 -7.73 -31.23 -15.02
C MET A 48 -8.72 -30.76 -16.08
N VAL A 49 -8.59 -29.52 -16.55
CA VAL A 49 -9.47 -28.97 -17.60
C VAL A 49 -8.80 -29.14 -18.96
N THR A 50 -9.53 -29.70 -19.93
CA THR A 50 -9.02 -30.01 -21.27
C THR A 50 -9.07 -28.77 -22.18
N PRO A 51 -8.43 -28.79 -23.37
CA PRO A 51 -8.60 -27.74 -24.38
C PRO A 51 -10.07 -27.41 -24.67
N LEU A 52 -10.92 -28.42 -24.83
CA LEU A 52 -12.36 -28.24 -25.04
C LEU A 52 -13.03 -27.54 -23.84
N GLY A 53 -12.65 -27.91 -22.62
CA GLY A 53 -13.19 -27.34 -21.40
C GLY A 53 -12.92 -25.84 -21.25
N TRP A 54 -11.68 -25.39 -21.42
CA TRP A 54 -11.37 -23.97 -21.27
C TRP A 54 -11.65 -23.12 -22.53
N HIS A 55 -11.83 -23.72 -23.71
CA HIS A 55 -12.32 -23.00 -24.88
C HIS A 55 -13.85 -22.82 -24.92
N GLU A 56 -14.64 -23.82 -24.54
CA GLU A 56 -16.11 -23.79 -24.71
C GLU A 56 -16.92 -23.77 -23.42
N HIS A 57 -16.34 -24.17 -22.28
CA HIS A 57 -17.05 -24.39 -21.01
C HIS A 57 -16.41 -23.66 -19.82
N ALA A 58 -15.55 -22.66 -20.07
CA ALA A 58 -14.80 -21.96 -19.02
C ALA A 58 -15.69 -21.38 -17.91
N GLU A 59 -16.85 -20.78 -18.25
CA GLU A 59 -17.78 -20.28 -17.24
C GLU A 59 -18.37 -21.40 -16.37
N ALA A 60 -18.80 -22.51 -16.99
CA ALA A 60 -19.38 -23.65 -16.30
C ALA A 60 -18.35 -24.42 -15.44
N LEU A 61 -17.08 -24.46 -15.87
CA LEU A 61 -15.99 -25.13 -15.15
C LEU A 61 -15.26 -24.22 -14.15
N GLY A 62 -15.44 -22.90 -14.23
CA GLY A 62 -14.87 -21.91 -13.33
C GLY A 62 -15.04 -22.24 -11.84
N PRO A 63 -16.20 -22.73 -11.35
CA PRO A 63 -16.36 -23.19 -9.97
C PRO A 63 -15.34 -24.25 -9.53
N LEU A 64 -14.89 -25.16 -10.42
CA LEU A 64 -13.85 -26.14 -10.10
C LEU A 64 -12.49 -25.49 -9.85
N ALA A 65 -12.19 -24.39 -10.56
CA ALA A 65 -10.97 -23.61 -10.35
C ALA A 65 -11.03 -22.81 -9.04
N VAL A 66 -12.18 -22.18 -8.75
CA VAL A 66 -12.43 -21.45 -7.50
C VAL A 66 -12.32 -22.38 -6.29
N GLU A 67 -12.96 -23.55 -6.33
CA GLU A 67 -12.88 -24.59 -5.28
C GLU A 67 -11.49 -25.21 -5.17
N SER A 68 -10.66 -25.19 -6.23
CA SER A 68 -9.27 -25.66 -6.13
C SER A 68 -8.36 -24.74 -5.30
N ALA A 69 -8.72 -23.46 -5.14
CA ALA A 69 -7.85 -22.43 -4.58
C ALA A 69 -7.39 -22.71 -3.14
N HIS A 70 -8.28 -23.22 -2.28
CA HIS A 70 -7.95 -23.56 -0.89
C HIS A 70 -7.04 -24.79 -0.76
N LYS A 71 -6.79 -25.52 -1.85
CA LYS A 71 -5.92 -26.69 -1.89
C LYS A 71 -4.51 -26.39 -2.39
N ASP A 72 -4.21 -25.15 -2.81
CA ASP A 72 -2.86 -24.75 -3.24
C ASP A 72 -1.88 -24.73 -2.06
N LYS A 73 -0.94 -25.68 -2.07
CA LYS A 73 0.12 -25.80 -1.05
C LYS A 73 1.31 -24.86 -1.30
N GLN A 74 1.25 -24.00 -2.32
CA GLN A 74 2.27 -23.00 -2.66
C GLN A 74 1.88 -21.56 -2.28
N VAL A 75 0.80 -21.37 -1.51
CA VAL A 75 0.43 -20.08 -0.91
C VAL A 75 1.37 -19.75 0.26
N ILE A 76 2.52 -19.17 -0.06
CA ILE A 76 3.60 -18.81 0.88
C ILE A 76 3.45 -17.38 1.44
N ALA A 77 2.63 -16.53 0.80
CA ALA A 77 2.38 -15.15 1.21
C ALA A 77 1.01 -14.97 1.89
N GLU A 78 0.83 -13.86 2.59
CA GLU A 78 -0.50 -13.38 2.99
C GLU A 78 -1.27 -12.88 1.75
N ASN A 79 -2.56 -13.22 1.68
CA ASN A 79 -3.41 -12.77 0.58
C ASN A 79 -3.79 -11.30 0.81
N VAL A 80 -3.68 -10.44 -0.22
CA VAL A 80 -4.17 -9.05 -0.17
C VAL A 80 -5.56 -8.88 -0.82
N PHE A 81 -6.05 -9.90 -1.53
CA PHE A 81 -7.41 -10.00 -2.08
C PHE A 81 -7.94 -11.45 -1.98
N SER A 82 -9.23 -11.67 -2.25
CA SER A 82 -9.82 -13.02 -2.32
C SER A 82 -9.39 -13.75 -3.59
N LEU A 83 -8.67 -14.86 -3.45
CA LEU A 83 -8.27 -15.70 -4.58
C LEU A 83 -9.50 -16.30 -5.28
N GLU A 84 -10.56 -16.58 -4.53
CA GLU A 84 -11.81 -17.14 -5.01
C GLU A 84 -12.51 -16.19 -6.01
N GLN A 85 -12.66 -14.92 -5.62
CA GLN A 85 -13.27 -13.90 -6.47
C GLN A 85 -12.37 -13.55 -7.66
N GLY A 86 -11.05 -13.47 -7.46
CA GLY A 86 -10.08 -13.26 -8.53
C GLY A 86 -10.13 -14.36 -9.60
N ILE A 87 -10.12 -15.63 -9.19
CA ILE A 87 -10.21 -16.77 -10.11
C ILE A 87 -11.58 -16.79 -10.83
N SER A 88 -12.68 -16.47 -10.14
CA SER A 88 -14.00 -16.37 -10.80
C SER A 88 -14.00 -15.34 -11.93
N ASN A 89 -13.40 -14.17 -11.72
CA ASN A 89 -13.30 -13.13 -12.74
C ASN A 89 -12.38 -13.51 -13.91
N ILE A 90 -11.24 -14.17 -13.64
CA ILE A 90 -10.32 -14.68 -14.67
C ILE A 90 -11.03 -15.68 -15.60
N TRP A 91 -11.80 -16.61 -15.03
CA TRP A 91 -12.48 -17.66 -15.81
C TRP A 91 -13.68 -17.14 -16.60
N LYS A 92 -14.44 -16.18 -16.06
CA LYS A 92 -15.53 -15.50 -16.78
C LYS A 92 -15.07 -14.68 -17.99
N ASN A 93 -13.83 -14.18 -17.98
CA ASN A 93 -13.26 -13.42 -19.10
C ASN A 93 -12.45 -14.29 -20.08
N GLY A 94 -12.53 -15.63 -19.99
CA GLY A 94 -11.79 -16.53 -20.89
C GLY A 94 -10.26 -16.59 -20.66
N LEU A 95 -9.73 -15.78 -19.74
CA LEU A 95 -8.30 -15.67 -19.42
C LEU A 95 -7.74 -16.89 -18.64
N ALA A 96 -8.56 -17.92 -18.42
CA ALA A 96 -8.26 -19.12 -17.65
C ALA A 96 -6.96 -19.83 -18.05
N ALA A 97 -6.66 -19.90 -19.34
CA ALA A 97 -5.44 -20.56 -19.84
C ALA A 97 -4.21 -19.66 -19.76
N ASP A 98 -4.31 -18.38 -20.14
CA ASP A 98 -3.17 -17.47 -20.14
C ASP A 98 -2.75 -17.01 -18.73
N LEU A 99 -3.69 -17.03 -17.78
CA LEU A 99 -3.44 -16.80 -16.34
C LEU A 99 -3.47 -18.10 -15.51
N SER A 100 -3.18 -19.26 -16.11
CA SER A 100 -3.00 -20.51 -15.36
C SER A 100 -1.69 -20.51 -14.56
N SER A 101 -1.68 -21.18 -13.41
CA SER A 101 -0.48 -21.38 -12.58
C SER A 101 0.56 -22.30 -13.23
N SER A 102 0.09 -23.24 -14.06
CA SER A 102 0.87 -24.34 -14.63
C SER A 102 0.12 -25.03 -15.79
N PHE A 103 0.82 -25.87 -16.54
CA PHE A 103 0.32 -26.51 -17.76
C PHE A 103 0.72 -27.97 -17.85
N LEU A 104 -0.14 -28.79 -18.44
CA LEU A 104 0.22 -30.08 -19.02
C LEU A 104 0.06 -29.96 -20.54
N MET A 105 1.19 -29.99 -21.27
CA MET A 105 1.21 -29.79 -22.73
C MET A 105 1.51 -31.10 -23.44
N ILE A 106 0.68 -31.47 -24.42
CA ILE A 106 0.88 -32.66 -25.26
C ILE A 106 1.15 -32.19 -26.69
N CYS A 107 2.34 -32.49 -27.18
CA CYS A 107 2.95 -31.81 -28.32
C CYS A 107 3.29 -32.80 -29.44
N SER A 108 3.04 -32.43 -30.69
CA SER A 108 3.27 -33.28 -31.86
C SER A 108 3.92 -32.51 -33.01
N GLN A 109 4.67 -33.22 -33.87
CA GLN A 109 5.27 -32.67 -35.10
C GLN A 109 4.29 -32.64 -36.29
N GLN A 110 3.09 -33.21 -36.11
CA GLN A 110 1.98 -33.25 -37.07
C GLN A 110 0.67 -33.03 -36.29
N PRO A 111 -0.38 -32.44 -36.89
CA PRO A 111 -1.69 -32.34 -36.24
C PRO A 111 -2.19 -33.70 -35.74
N GLN A 112 -2.71 -33.73 -34.51
CA GLN A 112 -3.28 -34.91 -33.87
C GLN A 112 -4.68 -34.60 -33.31
N ASP A 113 -5.56 -35.59 -33.36
CA ASP A 113 -6.90 -35.48 -32.77
C ASP A 113 -6.83 -35.27 -31.24
N ALA A 114 -7.92 -34.74 -30.65
CA ALA A 114 -7.99 -34.49 -29.22
C ALA A 114 -7.90 -35.82 -28.45
N ILE A 115 -6.87 -35.97 -27.60
CA ILE A 115 -6.60 -37.23 -26.87
C ILE A 115 -7.77 -37.64 -25.95
N THR A 116 -8.58 -36.68 -25.52
CA THR A 116 -9.82 -36.88 -24.77
C THR A 116 -11.01 -36.33 -25.57
N GLU A 117 -11.41 -37.02 -26.63
CA GLU A 117 -12.60 -36.67 -27.42
C GLU A 117 -13.82 -36.42 -26.53
N ASN A 118 -14.48 -35.27 -26.73
CA ASN A 118 -15.68 -34.84 -26.00
C ASN A 118 -15.55 -34.67 -24.49
N VAL A 119 -14.37 -34.78 -23.87
CA VAL A 119 -14.20 -34.50 -22.43
C VAL A 119 -13.79 -33.04 -22.21
N ALA A 120 -14.52 -32.33 -21.35
CA ALA A 120 -14.25 -30.95 -20.98
C ALA A 120 -13.36 -30.83 -19.73
N ALA A 121 -13.56 -31.70 -18.74
CA ALA A 121 -12.73 -31.74 -17.54
C ALA A 121 -12.77 -33.10 -16.82
N TYR A 122 -11.79 -33.31 -15.96
CA TYR A 122 -11.77 -34.33 -14.92
C TYR A 122 -11.69 -33.66 -13.54
N HIS A 123 -12.37 -34.21 -12.54
CA HIS A 123 -12.21 -33.84 -11.12
C HIS A 123 -11.95 -35.09 -10.28
N TYR A 124 -11.02 -35.00 -9.33
CA TYR A 124 -10.52 -36.12 -8.54
C TYR A 124 -10.80 -35.86 -7.06
N SER A 125 -11.40 -36.84 -6.38
CA SER A 125 -11.50 -36.77 -4.92
C SER A 125 -10.13 -36.97 -4.28
N ASP A 126 -9.63 -35.97 -3.55
CA ASP A 126 -8.33 -36.01 -2.91
C ASP A 126 -8.41 -36.38 -1.41
N SER A 127 -7.25 -36.70 -0.82
CA SER A 127 -7.08 -36.92 0.61
C SER A 127 -7.92 -38.06 1.22
N ARG A 128 -8.54 -38.94 0.41
CA ARG A 128 -9.28 -40.14 0.84
C ARG A 128 -8.41 -41.40 0.80
N LEU A 129 -8.83 -42.46 1.49
CA LEU A 129 -8.29 -43.81 1.31
C LEU A 129 -8.65 -44.34 -0.10
N PRO A 130 -7.79 -45.16 -0.76
CA PRO A 130 -7.95 -45.52 -2.17
C PRO A 130 -9.29 -46.13 -2.56
N GLN A 131 -9.92 -46.91 -1.67
CA GLN A 131 -11.24 -47.52 -1.92
C GLN A 131 -12.42 -46.55 -1.83
N TYR A 132 -12.20 -45.29 -1.42
CA TYR A 132 -13.21 -44.22 -1.39
C TYR A 132 -12.88 -43.08 -2.36
N CYS A 133 -11.82 -43.24 -3.16
CA CYS A 133 -11.46 -42.30 -4.21
C CYS A 133 -12.37 -42.48 -5.44
N LYS A 134 -12.80 -41.38 -6.04
CA LYS A 134 -13.48 -41.34 -7.32
C LYS A 134 -12.86 -40.31 -8.27
N GLU A 135 -13.04 -40.57 -9.54
CA GLU A 135 -12.89 -39.63 -10.65
C GLU A 135 -14.29 -39.14 -11.05
N ILE A 136 -14.38 -37.94 -11.59
CA ILE A 136 -15.58 -37.38 -12.19
C ILE A 136 -15.20 -36.84 -13.57
N GLN A 137 -15.75 -37.44 -14.62
CA GLN A 137 -15.60 -36.96 -15.99
C GLN A 137 -16.74 -35.99 -16.32
N PHE A 138 -16.38 -34.81 -16.86
CA PHE A 138 -17.31 -33.81 -17.38
C PHE A 138 -17.32 -33.91 -18.90
N THR A 139 -18.39 -34.48 -19.46
CA THR A 139 -18.48 -34.81 -20.90
C THR A 139 -19.36 -33.80 -21.64
N HIS A 140 -18.91 -33.35 -22.81
CA HIS A 140 -19.59 -32.40 -23.68
C HIS A 140 -20.87 -33.00 -24.28
N LEU A 141 -21.96 -32.21 -24.29
CA LEU A 141 -23.16 -32.47 -25.10
C LEU A 141 -23.32 -31.46 -26.23
N GLU A 142 -23.23 -30.18 -25.88
CA GLU A 142 -23.25 -29.02 -26.76
C GLU A 142 -22.61 -27.84 -26.00
N LYS A 143 -22.26 -26.74 -26.69
CA LYS A 143 -21.58 -25.60 -26.06
C LYS A 143 -22.33 -25.10 -24.81
N GLY A 144 -21.63 -25.03 -23.67
CA GLY A 144 -22.18 -24.64 -22.37
C GLY A 144 -22.99 -25.73 -21.63
N LYS A 145 -23.11 -26.97 -22.14
CA LYS A 145 -23.79 -28.08 -21.46
C LYS A 145 -22.93 -29.34 -21.35
N LEU A 146 -22.99 -29.94 -20.17
CA LEU A 146 -22.16 -31.08 -19.77
C LEU A 146 -23.00 -32.19 -19.11
N THR A 147 -22.58 -33.44 -19.25
CA THR A 147 -22.92 -34.53 -18.32
C THR A 147 -21.78 -34.79 -17.34
N ILE A 148 -22.12 -35.39 -16.20
CA ILE A 148 -21.23 -35.73 -15.10
C ILE A 148 -21.27 -37.25 -14.91
N THR A 149 -20.15 -37.92 -15.15
CA THR A 149 -20.01 -39.37 -14.96
C THR A 149 -19.00 -39.65 -13.84
N PRO A 150 -19.43 -40.14 -12.67
CA PRO A 150 -18.53 -40.55 -11.60
C PRO A 150 -18.01 -41.98 -11.81
N GLU A 151 -16.71 -42.19 -11.70
CA GLU A 151 -16.06 -43.50 -11.76
C GLU A 151 -15.24 -43.78 -10.50
N GLY A 152 -15.24 -45.02 -10.01
CA GLY A 152 -14.49 -45.40 -8.82
C GLY A 152 -14.86 -46.78 -8.26
N PRO A 153 -14.25 -47.19 -7.13
CA PRO A 153 -14.51 -48.48 -6.48
C PRO A 153 -15.90 -48.50 -5.83
N SER A 154 -16.92 -48.95 -6.59
CA SER A 154 -18.26 -49.16 -6.02
C SER A 154 -18.25 -50.33 -5.03
N MET A 155 -18.42 -50.02 -3.73
CA MET A 155 -18.56 -51.01 -2.67
C MET A 155 -19.99 -51.56 -2.63
N GLU A 156 -20.16 -52.89 -2.58
CA GLU A 156 -21.48 -53.48 -2.37
C GLU A 156 -22.08 -53.06 -1.03
N ALA A 157 -23.37 -52.69 -1.05
CA ALA A 157 -24.11 -52.18 0.11
C ALA A 157 -24.28 -53.27 1.19
N GLY A 158 -23.31 -53.34 2.12
CA GLY A 158 -23.33 -54.26 3.25
C GLY A 158 -21.99 -54.45 3.98
N ASN A 159 -20.85 -54.07 3.39
CA ASN A 159 -19.52 -54.35 3.95
C ASN A 159 -18.76 -53.15 4.57
N THR A 160 -19.34 -51.94 4.57
CA THR A 160 -18.71 -50.72 5.13
C THR A 160 -19.74 -49.79 5.77
N ASN A 161 -19.39 -49.24 6.94
CA ASN A 161 -20.23 -48.38 7.78
C ASN A 161 -19.41 -47.14 8.23
N PRO A 162 -19.66 -45.90 7.75
CA PRO A 162 -20.73 -45.48 6.83
C PRO A 162 -20.65 -46.10 5.43
N VAL A 163 -21.77 -46.04 4.72
CA VAL A 163 -21.90 -46.54 3.34
C VAL A 163 -21.48 -45.44 2.38
N HIS A 164 -20.70 -45.82 1.37
CA HIS A 164 -20.24 -44.96 0.28
C HIS A 164 -20.96 -45.33 -1.02
N ASN A 165 -21.57 -44.36 -1.69
CA ASN A 165 -22.27 -44.55 -2.96
C ASN A 165 -21.90 -43.41 -3.93
N ILE A 166 -21.08 -43.70 -4.93
CA ILE A 166 -20.59 -42.70 -5.89
C ILE A 166 -21.64 -42.24 -6.91
N GLY A 167 -22.82 -42.88 -6.97
CA GLY A 167 -23.89 -42.55 -7.91
C GLY A 167 -23.66 -43.11 -9.32
N GLY A 168 -24.17 -42.40 -10.32
CA GLY A 168 -24.04 -42.73 -11.75
C GLY A 168 -24.15 -41.47 -12.61
N GLU A 169 -24.25 -41.62 -13.93
CA GLU A 169 -24.32 -40.48 -14.85
C GLU A 169 -25.48 -39.52 -14.52
N SER A 170 -25.19 -38.22 -14.55
CA SER A 170 -26.15 -37.16 -14.23
C SER A 170 -25.91 -35.90 -15.06
N GLN A 171 -26.89 -35.00 -15.10
CA GLN A 171 -26.76 -33.70 -15.77
C GLN A 171 -25.91 -32.74 -14.94
N PHE A 172 -25.05 -31.93 -15.58
CA PHE A 172 -24.41 -30.81 -14.91
C PHE A 172 -25.43 -29.73 -14.49
N TYR A 173 -25.38 -29.30 -13.23
CA TYR A 173 -26.28 -28.28 -12.69
C TYR A 173 -25.61 -26.90 -12.70
N SER A 174 -26.06 -26.02 -13.59
CA SER A 174 -25.75 -24.59 -13.55
C SER A 174 -26.71 -23.85 -12.60
N GLY A 175 -26.23 -22.76 -11.99
CA GLY A 175 -27.03 -21.89 -11.12
C GLY A 175 -26.18 -21.21 -10.04
N ALA A 176 -26.85 -20.54 -9.09
CA ALA A 176 -26.19 -19.88 -7.97
C ALA A 176 -25.70 -20.91 -6.92
N SER A 177 -24.38 -20.97 -6.71
CA SER A 177 -23.79 -21.67 -5.56
C SER A 177 -23.97 -20.84 -4.29
N LEU A 178 -24.51 -21.46 -3.26
CA LEU A 178 -24.68 -20.83 -1.95
C LEU A 178 -23.34 -20.49 -1.29
N TRP A 179 -22.30 -21.30 -1.51
CA TRP A 179 -20.96 -21.02 -0.97
C TRP A 179 -20.35 -19.76 -1.59
N SER A 180 -20.63 -19.46 -2.86
CA SER A 180 -20.24 -18.19 -3.49
C SER A 180 -20.91 -16.96 -2.85
N GLY A 181 -22.07 -17.13 -2.20
CA GLY A 181 -22.67 -16.09 -1.36
C GLY A 181 -21.87 -15.83 -0.09
N LEU A 182 -21.38 -16.88 0.58
CA LEU A 182 -20.51 -16.74 1.76
C LEU A 182 -19.19 -16.06 1.40
N THR A 183 -18.53 -16.48 0.32
CA THR A 183 -17.28 -15.87 -0.14
C THR A 183 -17.48 -14.45 -0.67
N TYR A 184 -18.71 -13.99 -0.90
CA TYR A 184 -19.00 -12.58 -1.09
C TYR A 184 -19.04 -11.84 0.26
N ILE A 185 -19.89 -12.29 1.19
CA ILE A 185 -20.12 -11.66 2.51
C ILE A 185 -18.79 -11.45 3.26
N VAL A 186 -18.02 -12.51 3.50
CA VAL A 186 -16.82 -12.42 4.37
C VAL A 186 -15.61 -11.76 3.71
N ASN A 187 -15.78 -11.28 2.47
CA ASN A 187 -14.76 -10.55 1.72
C ASN A 187 -15.11 -9.08 1.49
N ARG A 188 -16.29 -8.65 1.92
CA ARG A 188 -16.64 -7.22 2.06
C ARG A 188 -15.89 -6.61 3.26
N PRO A 189 -15.42 -5.36 3.21
CA PRO A 189 -14.96 -4.64 4.40
C PRO A 189 -16.05 -4.60 5.48
N ASP A 190 -15.66 -4.69 6.76
CA ASP A 190 -16.58 -4.51 7.90
C ASP A 190 -17.82 -5.43 7.91
N TRP A 191 -17.72 -6.63 7.35
CA TRP A 191 -18.77 -7.65 7.40
C TRP A 191 -19.16 -8.03 8.85
N LEU A 192 -20.43 -8.40 9.05
CA LEU A 192 -21.01 -8.74 10.34
C LEU A 192 -21.27 -10.24 10.49
N ILE A 193 -21.07 -10.78 11.70
CA ILE A 193 -21.35 -12.18 12.04
C ILE A 193 -22.82 -12.57 11.80
N THR A 194 -23.75 -11.61 11.89
CA THR A 194 -25.18 -11.81 11.61
C THR A 194 -25.47 -12.11 10.14
N GLU A 195 -24.67 -11.60 9.21
CA GLU A 195 -24.85 -11.83 7.76
C GLU A 195 -24.42 -13.24 7.36
N VAL A 196 -23.31 -13.71 7.96
CA VAL A 196 -22.90 -15.12 7.91
C VAL A 196 -23.96 -16.01 8.59
N GLY A 197 -24.59 -15.49 9.65
CA GLY A 197 -25.77 -16.09 10.25
C GLY A 197 -26.93 -16.25 9.26
N ASP A 198 -27.43 -15.17 8.65
CA ASP A 198 -28.60 -15.26 7.78
C ASP A 198 -28.33 -16.03 6.47
N TRP A 199 -27.09 -16.05 5.98
CA TRP A 199 -26.62 -17.02 4.98
C TRP A 199 -26.83 -18.48 5.43
N ALA A 200 -26.36 -18.83 6.63
CA ALA A 200 -26.54 -20.17 7.19
C ALA A 200 -28.02 -20.49 7.46
N ARG A 201 -28.81 -19.51 7.93
CA ARG A 201 -30.26 -19.63 8.15
C ARG A 201 -31.00 -19.95 6.86
N GLY A 202 -30.64 -19.30 5.75
CA GLY A 202 -31.20 -19.56 4.43
C GLY A 202 -31.03 -21.02 4.00
N TRP A 203 -29.82 -21.57 4.18
CA TRP A 203 -29.53 -22.99 3.94
C TRP A 203 -30.29 -23.94 4.86
N VAL A 204 -30.31 -23.66 6.17
CA VAL A 204 -30.99 -24.51 7.16
C VAL A 204 -32.49 -24.59 6.88
N ASN A 205 -33.11 -23.51 6.40
CA ASN A 205 -34.50 -23.52 5.97
C ASN A 205 -34.74 -24.44 4.76
N GLU A 206 -33.89 -24.40 3.73
CA GLU A 206 -33.97 -25.33 2.58
C GLU A 206 -33.73 -26.80 3.02
N LEU A 207 -32.81 -27.03 3.96
CA LEU A 207 -32.51 -28.34 4.53
C LEU A 207 -33.70 -28.91 5.34
N LEU A 208 -34.39 -28.07 6.10
CA LEU A 208 -35.61 -28.42 6.84
C LEU A 208 -36.79 -28.69 5.89
N LEU A 209 -36.96 -27.87 4.84
CA LEU A 209 -37.98 -28.07 3.80
C LEU A 209 -37.77 -29.40 3.07
N ARG A 210 -36.52 -29.75 2.71
CA ARG A 210 -36.16 -31.05 2.09
C ARG A 210 -36.55 -32.25 2.97
N ALA A 211 -36.58 -32.07 4.29
CA ALA A 211 -36.82 -33.12 5.30
C ALA A 211 -38.28 -33.19 5.81
N ASP A 212 -39.22 -32.51 5.14
CA ASP A 212 -40.61 -32.33 5.56
C ASP A 212 -40.73 -31.79 6.99
N LYS A 213 -39.89 -30.80 7.34
CA LYS A 213 -39.88 -30.13 8.66
C LYS A 213 -40.34 -28.68 8.54
N VAL A 214 -40.85 -28.15 9.66
CA VAL A 214 -41.25 -26.75 9.77
C VAL A 214 -40.00 -25.87 9.69
N SER A 215 -39.93 -25.01 8.66
CA SER A 215 -38.89 -24.01 8.49
C SER A 215 -38.77 -23.11 9.72
N GLY A 216 -37.54 -22.75 10.11
CA GLY A 216 -37.26 -22.02 11.36
C GLY A 216 -37.27 -22.83 12.66
N ASN A 217 -37.53 -24.14 12.64
CA ASN A 217 -37.39 -24.99 13.83
C ASN A 217 -35.92 -25.37 14.11
N LEU A 218 -35.20 -24.51 14.82
CA LEU A 218 -33.75 -24.63 15.09
C LEU A 218 -33.41 -25.45 16.35
N ASP A 219 -34.04 -26.61 16.51
CA ASP A 219 -33.67 -27.59 17.55
C ASP A 219 -32.42 -28.38 17.11
N LYS A 220 -31.28 -28.16 17.78
CA LYS A 220 -30.02 -28.87 17.49
C LYS A 220 -30.13 -30.39 17.62
N THR A 221 -31.10 -30.89 18.37
CA THR A 221 -31.34 -32.33 18.59
C THR A 221 -32.26 -32.97 17.56
N LEU A 222 -32.88 -32.18 16.67
CA LEU A 222 -33.77 -32.67 15.62
C LEU A 222 -33.06 -33.69 14.72
N SER A 223 -33.68 -34.86 14.57
CA SER A 223 -33.12 -35.98 13.81
C SER A 223 -33.49 -35.91 12.32
N LEU A 224 -32.47 -36.05 11.47
CA LEU A 224 -32.55 -36.04 10.01
C LEU A 224 -32.15 -37.41 9.43
N PRO A 225 -32.61 -37.79 8.22
CA PRO A 225 -32.24 -39.06 7.61
C PRO A 225 -30.73 -39.22 7.41
N ALA A 226 -30.21 -40.45 7.56
CA ALA A 226 -28.78 -40.74 7.43
C ALA A 226 -28.17 -40.39 6.05
N THR A 227 -29.00 -40.23 5.02
CA THR A 227 -28.63 -39.78 3.66
C THR A 227 -28.33 -38.28 3.57
N TYR A 228 -28.45 -37.52 4.67
CA TYR A 228 -28.20 -36.07 4.70
C TYR A 228 -26.75 -35.71 5.04
N GLN A 229 -25.85 -36.68 5.20
CA GLN A 229 -24.45 -36.47 5.61
C GLN A 229 -23.74 -35.41 4.76
N ASP A 230 -23.99 -35.39 3.45
CA ASP A 230 -23.40 -34.44 2.50
C ASP A 230 -24.36 -33.36 2.00
N ALA A 231 -25.47 -33.10 2.69
CA ALA A 231 -26.45 -32.06 2.34
C ALA A 231 -25.96 -30.61 2.64
N LEU A 232 -24.66 -30.36 2.42
CA LEU A 232 -23.90 -29.19 2.85
C LEU A 232 -24.05 -27.99 1.89
N PRO A 233 -23.69 -26.76 2.31
CA PRO A 233 -23.90 -25.54 1.51
C PRO A 233 -23.24 -25.53 0.12
N PHE A 234 -22.03 -26.08 0.01
CA PHE A 234 -21.29 -26.19 -1.25
C PHE A 234 -21.75 -27.36 -2.14
N ASN A 235 -22.56 -28.29 -1.60
CA ASN A 235 -23.20 -29.39 -2.34
C ASN A 235 -24.64 -29.03 -2.78
N MET A 236 -24.96 -27.73 -2.82
CA MET A 236 -26.29 -27.20 -3.12
C MET A 236 -26.23 -26.05 -4.12
N ILE A 237 -26.99 -26.15 -5.21
CA ILE A 237 -27.14 -25.11 -6.24
C ILE A 237 -28.61 -24.70 -6.35
N ARG A 238 -28.87 -23.39 -6.45
CA ARG A 238 -30.18 -22.85 -6.83
C ARG A 238 -30.16 -22.54 -8.33
N GLN A 239 -30.95 -23.27 -9.10
CA GLN A 239 -31.10 -23.06 -10.54
C GLN A 239 -31.93 -21.80 -10.82
N ASP A 240 -31.85 -21.26 -12.04
CA ASP A 240 -32.45 -19.96 -12.42
C ASP A 240 -33.98 -19.94 -12.32
N ASN A 241 -34.61 -21.12 -12.37
CA ASN A 241 -36.05 -21.31 -12.13
C ASN A 241 -36.42 -21.35 -10.62
N GLY A 242 -35.48 -21.00 -9.73
CA GLY A 242 -35.64 -20.99 -8.28
C GLY A 242 -35.45 -22.35 -7.59
N LYS A 243 -35.41 -23.46 -8.35
CA LYS A 243 -35.31 -24.82 -7.81
C LYS A 243 -33.95 -25.05 -7.15
N VAL A 244 -33.98 -25.54 -5.91
CA VAL A 244 -32.79 -26.04 -5.22
C VAL A 244 -32.51 -27.49 -5.63
N VAL A 245 -31.25 -27.78 -5.94
CA VAL A 245 -30.76 -29.14 -6.25
C VAL A 245 -29.53 -29.41 -5.37
N TYR A 246 -29.54 -30.58 -4.72
CA TYR A 246 -28.36 -31.10 -4.04
C TYR A 246 -27.65 -32.12 -4.93
N PHE A 247 -26.33 -32.03 -4.98
CA PHE A 247 -25.45 -32.92 -5.75
C PHE A 247 -24.38 -33.51 -4.82
N ASP A 248 -23.50 -34.37 -5.32
CA ASP A 248 -22.38 -34.97 -4.56
C ASP A 248 -22.80 -35.63 -3.23
N GLN A 249 -23.96 -36.29 -3.22
CA GLN A 249 -24.56 -36.95 -2.04
C GLN A 249 -23.97 -38.35 -1.84
N GLU A 250 -22.67 -38.46 -1.58
CA GLU A 250 -21.92 -39.73 -1.58
C GLU A 250 -22.12 -40.60 -0.34
N TRP A 251 -22.27 -40.00 0.84
CA TRP A 251 -22.19 -40.70 2.12
C TRP A 251 -23.56 -40.90 2.77
N ILE A 252 -23.76 -42.10 3.31
CA ILE A 252 -24.91 -42.44 4.15
C ILE A 252 -24.38 -42.82 5.54
N ALA A 253 -24.77 -42.07 6.57
CA ALA A 253 -24.34 -42.27 7.93
C ALA A 253 -24.86 -43.60 8.54
N ASN A 254 -24.23 -44.04 9.63
CA ASN A 254 -24.64 -45.26 10.35
C ASN A 254 -25.98 -45.10 11.08
N GLU A 255 -26.29 -43.88 11.51
CA GLU A 255 -27.47 -43.52 12.30
C GLU A 255 -28.07 -42.20 11.78
N PRO A 256 -29.35 -41.90 12.08
CA PRO A 256 -29.94 -40.59 11.81
C PRO A 256 -29.13 -39.44 12.41
N ILE A 257 -28.97 -38.37 11.65
CA ILE A 257 -28.01 -37.29 11.92
C ILE A 257 -28.70 -36.16 12.69
N SER A 258 -28.06 -35.56 13.70
CA SER A 258 -28.62 -34.39 14.39
C SER A 258 -28.46 -33.10 13.58
N LEU A 259 -29.47 -32.23 13.62
CA LEU A 259 -29.47 -30.94 12.94
C LEU A 259 -28.26 -30.09 13.38
N GLY A 260 -27.92 -30.09 14.68
CA GLY A 260 -26.76 -29.36 15.20
C GLY A 260 -25.43 -29.79 14.57
N TYR A 261 -25.17 -31.09 14.46
CA TYR A 261 -23.92 -31.59 13.85
C TYR A 261 -23.88 -31.34 12.34
N ILE A 262 -24.97 -31.56 11.59
CA ILE A 262 -24.93 -31.29 10.14
C ILE A 262 -24.76 -29.80 9.86
N VAL A 263 -25.38 -28.91 10.66
CA VAL A 263 -25.23 -27.46 10.51
C VAL A 263 -23.83 -27.01 10.90
N PHE A 264 -23.26 -27.54 11.98
CA PHE A 264 -21.83 -27.39 12.29
C PHE A 264 -20.97 -27.81 11.10
N ARG A 265 -21.16 -29.03 10.56
CA ARG A 265 -20.38 -29.58 9.44
C ARG A 265 -20.46 -28.67 8.21
N GLY A 266 -21.67 -28.19 7.89
CA GLY A 266 -21.91 -27.32 6.74
C GLY A 266 -21.24 -25.95 6.87
N VAL A 267 -21.38 -25.29 8.02
CA VAL A 267 -20.75 -23.98 8.28
C VAL A 267 -19.23 -24.12 8.38
N PHE A 268 -18.72 -25.08 9.16
CA PHE A 268 -17.28 -25.33 9.37
C PHE A 268 -16.56 -25.58 8.05
N HIS A 269 -17.04 -26.53 7.23
CA HIS A 269 -16.41 -26.84 5.95
C HIS A 269 -16.62 -25.74 4.89
N SER A 270 -17.66 -24.92 4.99
CA SER A 270 -17.83 -23.76 4.08
C SER A 270 -16.81 -22.66 4.39
N LEU A 271 -16.56 -22.38 5.67
CA LEU A 271 -15.54 -21.44 6.13
C LEU A 271 -14.11 -21.98 5.90
N LEU A 272 -13.88 -23.29 6.08
CA LEU A 272 -12.60 -23.97 5.84
C LEU A 272 -12.10 -23.82 4.39
N ARG A 273 -13.02 -23.74 3.42
CA ARG A 273 -12.73 -23.56 1.99
C ARG A 273 -12.30 -22.14 1.61
N ILE A 274 -12.29 -21.18 2.54
CA ILE A 274 -11.99 -19.77 2.26
C ILE A 274 -10.52 -19.48 2.56
N THR A 275 -9.76 -19.15 1.51
CA THR A 275 -8.30 -18.89 1.60
C THR A 275 -7.98 -17.67 2.45
N SER A 276 -8.85 -16.66 2.47
CA SER A 276 -8.71 -15.48 3.31
C SER A 276 -10.01 -14.68 3.45
N PHE A 277 -10.14 -14.00 4.59
CA PHE A 277 -11.28 -13.19 5.03
C PHE A 277 -10.91 -11.70 4.97
N ALA A 278 -11.85 -10.80 4.66
CA ALA A 278 -11.63 -9.37 4.82
C ALA A 278 -11.53 -8.99 6.31
N ALA A 279 -10.73 -7.96 6.61
CA ALA A 279 -10.74 -7.32 7.91
C ALA A 279 -12.12 -6.73 8.24
N THR A 280 -12.54 -6.88 9.49
CA THR A 280 -13.76 -6.28 10.03
C THR A 280 -13.50 -5.85 11.47
N ARG A 281 -13.92 -4.63 11.84
CA ARG A 281 -13.85 -4.18 13.25
C ARG A 281 -14.85 -4.87 14.17
N PHE A 282 -15.78 -5.66 13.62
CA PHE A 282 -16.89 -6.26 14.36
C PHE A 282 -16.65 -7.72 14.76
N TYR A 283 -15.51 -8.30 14.38
CA TYR A 283 -15.22 -9.71 14.63
C TYR A 283 -13.72 -9.97 14.80
N HIS A 284 -13.34 -10.78 15.79
CA HIS A 284 -11.94 -10.82 16.28
C HIS A 284 -11.36 -12.22 16.54
N THR A 285 -12.15 -13.31 16.50
CA THR A 285 -11.57 -14.67 16.64
C THR A 285 -11.00 -15.13 15.30
N ASN A 286 -9.79 -15.68 15.35
CA ASN A 286 -9.18 -16.38 14.23
C ASN A 286 -9.40 -17.90 14.29
N ASN A 287 -9.93 -18.48 15.36
CA ASN A 287 -10.18 -19.93 15.42
C ASN A 287 -11.47 -20.32 14.66
N LEU A 288 -11.35 -21.27 13.73
CA LEU A 288 -12.45 -21.71 12.86
C LEU A 288 -13.57 -22.44 13.62
N GLY A 289 -13.24 -23.22 14.64
CA GLY A 289 -14.21 -23.91 15.48
C GLY A 289 -15.08 -22.92 16.26
N ARG A 290 -14.45 -21.95 16.93
CA ARG A 290 -15.14 -20.87 17.63
C ARG A 290 -15.97 -20.01 16.67
N PHE A 291 -15.47 -19.72 15.47
CA PHE A 291 -16.23 -18.98 14.46
C PHE A 291 -17.47 -19.74 13.99
N THR A 292 -17.34 -21.05 13.80
CA THR A 292 -18.51 -21.91 13.53
C THR A 292 -19.53 -21.84 14.67
N LEU A 293 -19.09 -21.90 15.93
CA LEU A 293 -19.98 -21.79 17.10
C LEU A 293 -20.68 -20.42 17.15
N ASP A 294 -19.98 -19.32 16.90
CA ASP A 294 -20.56 -17.97 16.88
C ASP A 294 -21.64 -17.83 15.78
N VAL A 295 -21.43 -18.42 14.60
CA VAL A 295 -22.43 -18.45 13.51
C VAL A 295 -23.66 -19.26 13.94
N LEU A 296 -23.48 -20.45 14.52
CA LEU A 296 -24.59 -21.28 15.03
C LEU A 296 -25.40 -20.56 16.11
N GLN A 297 -24.73 -19.84 17.02
CA GLN A 297 -25.37 -19.00 18.03
C GLN A 297 -26.13 -17.82 17.39
N SER A 298 -25.57 -17.15 16.37
CA SER A 298 -26.21 -16.01 15.69
C SER A 298 -27.52 -16.38 14.98
N ILE A 299 -27.64 -17.60 14.46
CA ILE A 299 -28.91 -18.09 13.89
C ILE A 299 -29.93 -18.53 14.94
N GLY A 300 -29.50 -18.79 16.18
CA GLY A 300 -30.36 -19.15 17.30
C GLY A 300 -30.28 -20.59 17.76
N PHE A 301 -29.27 -21.37 17.35
CA PHE A 301 -29.01 -22.65 18.00
C PHE A 301 -28.41 -22.44 19.39
N ASN A 302 -29.01 -23.06 20.41
CA ASN A 302 -28.48 -23.09 21.77
C ASN A 302 -27.32 -24.10 21.88
N CYS A 303 -26.20 -23.79 21.21
CA CYS A 303 -24.96 -24.57 21.25
C CYS A 303 -23.91 -23.90 22.14
N ASP A 304 -23.13 -24.70 22.86
CA ASP A 304 -21.98 -24.25 23.65
C ASP A 304 -20.65 -24.95 23.24
N GLU A 305 -19.58 -24.71 23.99
CA GLU A 305 -18.26 -25.30 23.74
C GLU A 305 -18.24 -26.84 23.88
N GLN A 306 -19.17 -27.44 24.65
CA GLN A 306 -19.31 -28.90 24.75
C GLN A 306 -19.96 -29.48 23.50
N ASP A 307 -20.94 -28.78 22.90
CA ASP A 307 -21.46 -29.15 21.58
C ASP A 307 -20.37 -29.04 20.51
N LEU A 308 -19.59 -27.94 20.50
CA LEU A 308 -18.48 -27.74 19.57
C LEU A 308 -17.45 -28.88 19.65
N GLU A 309 -16.98 -29.22 20.84
CA GLU A 309 -16.04 -30.33 21.03
C GLU A 309 -16.66 -31.69 20.64
N ALA A 310 -17.93 -31.93 20.95
CA ALA A 310 -18.63 -33.15 20.54
C ALA A 310 -18.73 -33.26 19.01
N TYR A 311 -19.04 -32.17 18.30
CA TYR A 311 -19.12 -32.14 16.84
C TYR A 311 -17.75 -32.22 16.17
N LEU A 312 -16.70 -31.60 16.73
CA LEU A 312 -15.32 -31.76 16.30
C LEU A 312 -14.84 -33.22 16.43
N HIS A 313 -15.14 -33.88 17.54
CA HIS A 313 -14.87 -35.31 17.72
C HIS A 313 -15.68 -36.20 16.74
N GLN A 314 -16.93 -35.84 16.46
CA GLN A 314 -17.76 -36.56 15.48
C GLN A 314 -17.22 -36.43 14.05
N GLU A 315 -16.82 -35.23 13.62
CA GLU A 315 -16.20 -35.02 12.30
C GLU A 315 -14.83 -35.67 12.22
N ALA A 316 -14.02 -35.63 13.28
CA ALA A 316 -12.72 -36.30 13.34
C ALA A 316 -12.85 -37.83 13.18
N ARG A 317 -13.94 -38.46 13.66
CA ARG A 317 -14.25 -39.88 13.42
C ARG A 317 -14.64 -40.14 11.97
N PHE A 318 -15.50 -39.29 11.40
CA PHE A 318 -15.91 -39.41 10.00
C PHE A 318 -14.71 -39.26 9.05
N MET A 319 -13.90 -38.21 9.23
CA MET A 319 -12.67 -38.02 8.47
C MET A 319 -11.64 -39.12 8.74
N ALA A 320 -11.59 -39.72 9.94
CA ALA A 320 -10.69 -40.84 10.20
C ALA A 320 -11.09 -42.11 9.44
N PHE A 321 -12.39 -42.36 9.29
CA PHE A 321 -12.90 -43.43 8.44
C PHE A 321 -12.55 -43.20 6.97
N VAL A 322 -12.70 -41.97 6.47
CA VAL A 322 -12.49 -41.63 5.05
C VAL A 322 -11.01 -41.47 4.67
N GLN A 323 -10.15 -40.97 5.57
CA GLN A 323 -8.80 -40.46 5.25
C GLN A 323 -7.65 -41.16 6.00
N LEU A 324 -7.70 -41.19 7.34
CA LEU A 324 -6.59 -41.63 8.21
C LEU A 324 -7.12 -42.44 9.40
N LYS A 325 -6.68 -43.70 9.55
CA LYS A 325 -7.29 -44.75 10.39
C LYS A 325 -7.53 -44.47 11.90
N GLU A 326 -7.21 -43.30 12.44
CA GLU A 326 -7.39 -42.96 13.87
C GLU A 326 -7.81 -41.49 14.10
N GLU A 327 -8.96 -41.29 14.76
CA GLU A 327 -9.52 -39.99 15.21
C GLU A 327 -8.47 -39.08 15.88
N LYS A 328 -7.62 -39.67 16.73
CA LYS A 328 -6.60 -38.96 17.54
C LYS A 328 -5.56 -38.19 16.74
N GLN A 329 -5.47 -38.44 15.43
CA GLN A 329 -4.55 -37.75 14.51
C GLN A 329 -5.20 -36.57 13.81
N ILE A 330 -6.54 -36.56 13.67
CA ILE A 330 -7.31 -35.55 12.94
C ILE A 330 -7.89 -34.50 13.88
N TYR A 331 -8.46 -34.92 15.02
CA TYR A 331 -9.12 -34.02 15.97
C TYR A 331 -8.27 -32.77 16.35
N PRO A 332 -6.97 -32.89 16.70
CA PRO A 332 -6.15 -31.71 17.02
C PRO A 332 -6.02 -30.76 15.83
N VAL A 333 -5.93 -31.29 14.60
CA VAL A 333 -5.82 -30.49 13.37
C VAL A 333 -7.11 -29.71 13.14
N LEU A 334 -8.30 -30.31 13.35
CA LEU A 334 -9.59 -29.64 13.19
C LEU A 334 -9.85 -28.57 14.25
N ARG A 335 -9.50 -28.84 15.51
CA ARG A 335 -9.68 -27.88 16.61
C ARG A 335 -8.78 -26.65 16.45
N ASP A 336 -7.55 -26.85 15.99
CA ASP A 336 -6.52 -25.80 15.93
C ASP A 336 -6.49 -25.04 14.58
N VAL A 337 -7.48 -25.22 13.69
CA VAL A 337 -7.55 -24.47 12.41
C VAL A 337 -7.76 -22.98 12.66
N SER A 338 -6.90 -22.16 12.04
CA SER A 338 -6.99 -20.70 12.06
C SER A 338 -7.44 -20.12 10.71
N CYS A 339 -8.43 -19.24 10.74
CA CYS A 339 -8.89 -18.42 9.63
C CYS A 339 -7.86 -17.32 9.33
N LYS A 340 -7.56 -17.10 8.04
CA LYS A 340 -6.62 -16.06 7.60
C LYS A 340 -7.35 -14.75 7.30
N PHE A 341 -7.34 -13.82 8.25
CA PHE A 341 -7.78 -12.45 7.97
C PHE A 341 -6.70 -11.71 7.18
N ARG A 342 -7.11 -11.00 6.14
CA ARG A 342 -6.23 -10.06 5.43
C ARG A 342 -6.01 -8.83 6.28
N ALA A 343 -4.86 -8.17 6.11
CA ALA A 343 -4.65 -6.85 6.69
C ALA A 343 -5.76 -5.88 6.26
N PRO A 344 -6.16 -4.91 7.11
CA PRO A 344 -6.93 -3.76 6.65
C PRO A 344 -6.17 -3.06 5.50
N SER A 345 -6.89 -2.35 4.63
CA SER A 345 -6.26 -1.56 3.55
C SER A 345 -5.18 -0.64 4.12
N PHE A 346 -4.14 -0.32 3.33
CA PHE A 346 -3.08 0.61 3.80
C PHE A 346 -3.64 1.97 4.24
N ALA A 347 -4.74 2.46 3.64
CA ALA A 347 -5.42 3.68 4.07
C ALA A 347 -6.12 3.53 5.44
N SER A 348 -6.73 2.38 5.74
CA SER A 348 -7.28 2.08 7.07
C SER A 348 -6.17 1.81 8.10
N LEU A 349 -5.09 1.12 7.73
CA LEU A 349 -3.89 1.00 8.58
C LEU A 349 -3.22 2.35 8.82
N ARG A 350 -3.35 3.32 7.89
CA ARG A 350 -2.93 4.70 8.09
C ARG A 350 -3.83 5.42 9.11
N LYS A 351 -5.16 5.35 8.97
CA LYS A 351 -6.11 5.97 9.94
C LYS A 351 -6.08 5.31 11.33
N GLU A 352 -5.86 4.00 11.40
CA GLU A 352 -5.63 3.29 12.67
C GLU A 352 -4.22 3.55 13.21
N GLY A 353 -3.23 3.71 12.34
CA GLY A 353 -1.85 4.09 12.67
C GLY A 353 -1.75 5.52 13.20
N GLU A 354 -2.48 6.46 12.63
CA GLU A 354 -2.62 7.85 13.11
C GLU A 354 -3.15 7.85 14.54
N LYS A 355 -4.27 7.17 14.79
CA LYS A 355 -4.79 6.97 16.15
C LYS A 355 -3.84 6.18 17.05
N ALA A 356 -3.12 5.19 16.53
CA ALA A 356 -2.15 4.42 17.32
C ALA A 356 -0.95 5.28 17.71
N VAL A 357 -0.52 6.23 16.87
CA VAL A 357 0.53 7.20 17.17
C VAL A 357 0.06 8.22 18.21
N GLU A 358 -1.17 8.72 18.14
CA GLU A 358 -1.77 9.54 19.21
C GLU A 358 -1.78 8.78 20.56
N ASN A 359 -2.29 7.54 20.56
CA ASN A 359 -2.33 6.69 21.76
C ASN A 359 -0.92 6.34 22.27
N VAL A 360 0.04 6.08 21.37
CA VAL A 360 1.44 5.82 21.74
C VAL A 360 2.09 7.06 22.32
N ALA A 361 1.87 8.26 21.79
CA ALA A 361 2.39 9.50 22.35
C ALA A 361 1.87 9.72 23.79
N GLN A 362 0.57 9.52 24.01
CA GLN A 362 -0.07 9.63 25.34
C GLN A 362 0.42 8.54 26.32
N LEU A 363 0.70 7.32 25.83
CA LEU A 363 1.34 6.26 26.60
C LEU A 363 2.84 6.56 26.87
N GLN A 364 3.53 7.25 25.96
CA GLN A 364 4.92 7.66 26.11
C GLN A 364 5.06 8.69 27.24
N GLU A 365 4.17 9.69 27.26
CA GLU A 365 4.05 10.69 28.33
C GLU A 365 3.79 10.02 29.68
N THR A 366 2.78 9.14 29.75
CA THR A 366 2.45 8.33 30.94
C THR A 366 3.64 7.47 31.40
N LEU A 367 4.41 6.92 30.46
CA LEU A 367 5.58 6.08 30.73
C LEU A 367 6.77 6.91 31.24
N ASP A 368 6.96 8.13 30.76
CA ASP A 368 8.04 9.02 31.20
C ASP A 368 7.74 9.64 32.58
N GLU A 369 6.47 9.96 32.89
CA GLU A 369 6.03 10.22 34.27
C GLU A 369 6.35 9.03 35.19
N ALA A 370 6.00 7.80 34.77
CA ALA A 370 6.25 6.59 35.54
C ALA A 370 7.76 6.34 35.77
N LYS A 371 8.62 6.59 34.77
CA LYS A 371 10.09 6.53 34.91
C LYS A 371 10.61 7.56 35.92
N ALA A 372 10.16 8.81 35.84
CA ALA A 372 10.57 9.85 36.78
C ALA A 372 10.20 9.49 38.24
N LEU A 373 9.00 8.94 38.43
CA LEU A 373 8.51 8.47 39.72
C LEU A 373 9.26 7.21 40.21
N LEU A 374 9.72 6.35 39.29
CA LEU A 374 10.59 5.20 39.60
C LEU A 374 11.96 5.66 40.11
N VAL A 375 12.64 6.57 39.40
CA VAL A 375 13.94 7.14 39.79
C VAL A 375 13.86 7.81 41.17
N GLN A 376 12.77 8.53 41.45
CA GLN A 376 12.54 9.14 42.76
C GLN A 376 12.38 8.09 43.89
N LYS A 377 11.77 6.93 43.58
CA LYS A 377 11.67 5.80 44.53
C LYS A 377 13.00 5.07 44.71
N GLU A 378 13.80 4.88 43.66
CA GLU A 378 15.13 4.28 43.76
C GLU A 378 16.08 5.13 44.60
N ALA A 379 16.07 6.46 44.42
CA ALA A 379 16.82 7.38 45.27
C ALA A 379 16.41 7.28 46.75
N ARG A 380 15.10 7.17 47.04
CA ARG A 380 14.60 6.97 48.42
C ARG A 380 14.94 5.59 48.97
N LEU A 381 15.01 4.55 48.12
CA LEU A 381 15.44 3.20 48.52
C LEU A 381 16.92 3.19 48.94
N GLN A 382 17.81 3.79 48.13
CA GLN A 382 19.23 3.94 48.48
C GLN A 382 19.43 4.72 49.78
N GLN A 383 18.62 5.75 50.03
CA GLN A 383 18.65 6.48 51.30
C GLN A 383 18.24 5.59 52.49
N LEU A 384 17.19 4.78 52.35
CA LEU A 384 16.76 3.82 53.37
C LEU A 384 17.79 2.71 53.62
N GLU A 385 18.50 2.24 52.58
CA GLU A 385 19.61 1.29 52.74
C GLU A 385 20.79 1.92 53.50
N GLN A 386 21.12 3.19 53.27
CA GLN A 386 22.13 3.92 54.05
C GLN A 386 21.69 4.11 55.51
N GLU A 387 20.43 4.49 55.75
CA GLU A 387 19.83 4.57 57.10
C GLU A 387 19.90 3.19 57.82
N GLN A 388 19.60 2.10 57.11
CA GLN A 388 19.69 0.73 57.65
C GLN A 388 21.14 0.31 57.94
N GLN A 389 22.10 0.62 57.06
CA GLN A 389 23.52 0.33 57.29
C GLN A 389 24.07 1.11 58.49
N ALA A 390 23.66 2.37 58.69
CA ALA A 390 24.02 3.15 59.87
C ALA A 390 23.45 2.52 61.17
N GLN A 391 22.19 2.08 61.16
CA GLN A 391 21.61 1.35 62.29
C GLN A 391 22.33 0.02 62.56
N ALA A 392 22.70 -0.74 61.51
CA ALA A 392 23.46 -1.97 61.63
C ALA A 392 24.87 -1.74 62.23
N GLN A 393 25.54 -0.64 61.88
CA GLN A 393 26.82 -0.25 62.50
C GLN A 393 26.67 0.12 63.98
N ILE A 394 25.59 0.81 64.36
CA ILE A 394 25.28 1.12 65.77
C ILE A 394 25.02 -0.17 66.56
N LEU A 395 24.24 -1.10 66.00
CA LEU A 395 24.01 -2.43 66.58
C LEU A 395 25.32 -3.24 66.71
N ALA A 396 26.22 -3.18 65.72
CA ALA A 396 27.52 -3.82 65.79
C ALA A 396 28.43 -3.21 66.88
N GLN A 397 28.41 -1.88 67.07
CA GLN A 397 29.11 -1.23 68.18
C GLN A 397 28.54 -1.64 69.54
N GLN A 398 27.21 -1.72 69.68
CA GLN A 398 26.56 -2.22 70.89
C GLN A 398 26.94 -3.69 71.17
N ALA A 399 26.95 -4.54 70.14
CA ALA A 399 27.38 -5.92 70.26
C ALA A 399 28.85 -6.03 70.69
N GLN A 400 29.76 -5.21 70.15
CA GLN A 400 31.16 -5.15 70.61
C GLN A 400 31.31 -4.61 72.05
N LEU A 401 30.42 -3.70 72.48
CA LEU A 401 30.41 -3.23 73.87
C LEU A 401 29.97 -4.36 74.83
N ILE A 402 28.97 -5.14 74.43
CA ILE A 402 28.49 -6.33 75.16
C ILE A 402 29.56 -7.44 75.14
N GLU A 403 30.26 -7.66 74.03
CA GLU A 403 31.41 -8.57 73.99
C GLU A 403 32.54 -8.12 74.91
N ARG A 404 32.85 -6.81 75.02
CA ARG A 404 33.83 -6.33 76.00
C ARG A 404 33.38 -6.59 77.43
N GLN A 405 32.14 -6.28 77.79
CA GLN A 405 31.60 -6.58 79.12
C GLN A 405 31.64 -8.08 79.43
N ASN A 406 31.27 -8.92 78.47
CA ASN A 406 31.39 -10.38 78.58
C ASN A 406 32.85 -10.85 78.64
N HIS A 407 33.78 -10.18 77.97
CA HIS A 407 35.21 -10.47 78.03
C HIS A 407 35.80 -10.09 79.39
N ASP A 408 35.41 -8.97 79.99
CA ASP A 408 35.84 -8.56 81.33
C ASP A 408 35.29 -9.52 82.40
N ILE A 409 34.03 -9.94 82.27
CA ILE A 409 33.43 -11.01 83.09
C ILE A 409 34.17 -12.35 82.87
N ALA A 410 34.53 -12.67 81.63
CA ALA A 410 35.30 -13.88 81.30
C ALA A 410 36.77 -13.81 81.74
N GLN A 411 37.38 -12.63 81.88
CA GLN A 411 38.68 -12.44 82.52
C GLN A 411 38.60 -12.60 84.03
N LEU A 412 37.55 -12.07 84.69
CA LEU A 412 37.29 -12.29 86.11
C LEU A 412 37.12 -13.79 86.45
N LEU A 413 36.20 -14.47 85.74
CA LEU A 413 35.98 -15.93 85.86
C LEU A 413 37.13 -16.77 85.28
N GLY A 414 37.90 -16.19 84.37
CA GLY A 414 39.06 -16.79 83.72
C GLY A 414 40.35 -16.71 84.54
N SER A 415 40.41 -15.77 85.49
CA SER A 415 41.59 -15.45 86.28
C SER A 415 42.13 -16.67 87.02
N ALA A 416 43.46 -16.74 87.15
CA ALA A 416 44.13 -17.87 87.78
C ALA A 416 43.67 -18.10 89.24
N SER A 417 43.31 -17.03 89.96
CA SER A 417 42.80 -17.12 91.34
C SER A 417 41.47 -17.88 91.46
N TRP A 418 40.57 -17.71 90.49
CA TRP A 418 39.24 -18.32 90.48
C TRP A 418 39.31 -19.80 90.10
N LYS A 419 39.95 -20.10 88.97
CA LYS A 419 40.09 -21.47 88.44
C LYS A 419 40.97 -22.38 89.31
N ILE A 420 41.92 -21.84 90.07
CA ILE A 420 42.76 -22.63 91.00
C ILE A 420 42.06 -22.88 92.34
N SER A 421 41.22 -21.96 92.83
CA SER A 421 40.63 -22.08 94.18
C SER A 421 39.28 -22.80 94.26
N SER A 422 38.53 -22.93 93.15
CA SER A 422 37.20 -23.57 93.15
C SER A 422 37.18 -25.02 93.69
N PRO A 423 37.96 -25.99 93.16
CA PRO A 423 37.90 -27.38 93.64
C PRO A 423 38.43 -27.60 95.07
N LEU A 424 39.22 -26.65 95.58
CA LEU A 424 39.91 -26.78 96.88
C LEU A 424 39.11 -26.22 98.07
N ARG A 425 38.04 -25.44 97.84
CA ARG A 425 37.19 -24.92 98.93
C ARG A 425 36.18 -25.94 99.48
N VAL A 426 35.80 -26.97 98.70
CA VAL A 426 34.73 -27.90 99.09
C VAL A 426 35.24 -29.08 99.92
N VAL A 427 36.34 -29.74 99.54
CA VAL A 427 36.88 -30.92 100.27
C VAL A 427 38.35 -30.71 100.71
N GLY A 428 38.72 -29.48 101.02
CA GLY A 428 40.00 -29.14 101.66
C GLY A 428 40.05 -29.40 103.18
N ARG A 429 38.92 -29.75 103.82
CA ARG A 429 38.82 -29.84 105.29
C ARG A 429 39.50 -31.06 105.95
N ARG A 430 39.86 -32.11 105.20
CA ARG A 430 40.46 -33.35 105.74
C ARG A 430 41.36 -34.09 104.73
N MET A 431 42.68 -33.88 104.75
CA MET A 431 43.76 -34.88 104.49
C MET A 431 45.16 -34.21 104.45
N PRO A 432 46.26 -34.85 104.93
CA PRO A 432 47.60 -34.21 105.03
C PRO A 432 48.52 -34.34 103.80
N MET A 433 49.70 -33.72 103.87
CA MET A 433 50.56 -33.37 102.73
C MET A 433 51.41 -34.48 102.07
N SER A 434 51.62 -35.64 102.70
CA SER A 434 52.69 -36.59 102.33
C SER A 434 52.55 -37.29 100.96
N VAL A 435 51.36 -37.29 100.35
CA VAL A 435 51.04 -38.12 99.16
C VAL A 435 51.15 -37.33 97.83
N ARG A 436 51.26 -36.00 97.86
CA ARG A 436 50.88 -35.13 96.72
C ARG A 436 51.91 -34.99 95.59
N ALA A 437 53.14 -35.49 95.74
CA ALA A 437 54.26 -35.20 94.84
C ALA A 437 54.37 -36.07 93.56
N PRO A 438 54.17 -37.41 93.58
CA PRO A 438 54.57 -38.26 92.44
C PRO A 438 53.69 -38.10 91.17
N ALA A 439 52.37 -37.97 91.36
CA ALA A 439 51.39 -38.11 90.27
C ALA A 439 51.54 -37.08 89.13
N LYS A 440 52.14 -35.92 89.39
CA LYS A 440 52.18 -34.80 88.42
C LYS A 440 53.18 -34.98 87.26
N ARG A 441 54.06 -35.99 87.30
CA ARG A 441 55.16 -36.17 86.31
C ARG A 441 54.81 -37.04 85.09
N ILE A 442 53.80 -37.91 85.17
CA ILE A 442 53.54 -38.93 84.13
C ILE A 442 52.79 -38.32 82.92
N PHE A 443 51.82 -37.44 83.16
CA PHE A 443 50.87 -36.95 82.15
C PHE A 443 51.50 -36.14 80.99
N ILE A 444 52.66 -35.51 81.22
CA ILE A 444 53.23 -34.51 80.29
C ILE A 444 53.94 -35.17 79.07
N ARG A 445 54.34 -36.44 79.15
CA ARG A 445 55.16 -37.08 78.10
C ARG A 445 54.38 -37.57 76.86
N CYS A 446 53.07 -37.80 76.94
CA CYS A 446 52.33 -38.46 75.87
C CYS A 446 51.87 -37.52 74.73
N PHE A 447 51.86 -36.20 74.94
CA PHE A 447 51.20 -35.25 74.04
C PHE A 447 52.01 -34.90 72.77
N TYR A 448 53.35 -34.93 72.83
CA TYR A 448 54.23 -34.38 71.78
C TYR A 448 54.52 -35.30 70.59
N ILE A 449 53.92 -36.49 70.51
CA ILE A 449 54.25 -37.51 69.49
C ILE A 449 53.35 -37.42 68.23
N GLY A 450 52.19 -36.76 68.31
CA GLY A 450 51.11 -36.90 67.33
C GLY A 450 51.19 -36.12 66.01
N GLN A 451 52.19 -35.26 65.77
CA GLN A 451 52.10 -34.21 64.73
C GLN A 451 53.08 -34.33 63.55
N SER A 452 53.23 -35.52 62.94
CA SER A 452 53.82 -35.63 61.59
C SER A 452 53.47 -36.95 60.88
N LEU A 453 52.96 -36.90 59.63
CA LEU A 453 53.23 -37.83 58.49
C LEU A 453 52.20 -37.73 57.32
N LYS A 454 52.71 -37.45 56.11
CA LYS A 454 52.26 -37.83 54.73
C LYS A 454 50.83 -37.41 54.23
N VAL A 455 50.55 -37.04 52.96
CA VAL A 455 51.21 -37.03 51.62
C VAL A 455 50.92 -38.22 50.66
N LYS A 456 50.50 -37.88 49.42
CA LYS A 456 50.47 -38.62 48.11
C LYS A 456 49.35 -39.66 47.82
N ALA A 457 48.48 -39.32 46.87
CA ALA A 457 48.21 -40.05 45.60
C ALA A 457 47.27 -39.21 44.68
N GLY A 458 47.21 -39.36 43.35
CA GLY A 458 48.16 -39.99 42.43
C GLY A 458 47.57 -40.66 41.17
N LYS A 459 47.92 -40.14 39.98
CA LYS A 459 48.07 -40.86 38.67
C LYS A 459 46.82 -41.39 37.90
N VAL A 460 47.02 -41.46 36.56
CA VAL A 460 46.47 -42.46 35.58
C VAL A 460 45.04 -42.28 35.01
N LEU A 461 45.01 -41.75 33.77
CA LEU A 461 44.35 -42.24 32.53
C LEU A 461 42.95 -42.92 32.55
N ARG A 462 42.01 -42.26 31.87
CA ARG A 462 41.12 -42.79 30.79
C ARG A 462 41.09 -41.69 29.71
N ARG A 463 41.46 -41.84 28.42
CA ARG A 463 41.72 -42.96 27.47
C ARG A 463 40.47 -43.70 26.97
N GLY A 464 40.26 -43.67 25.64
CA GLY A 464 39.12 -44.22 24.90
C GLY A 464 38.31 -43.10 24.21
N LYS A 465 38.39 -42.80 22.91
CA LYS A 465 38.93 -43.45 21.69
C LYS A 465 37.98 -44.40 20.94
N ALA A 466 36.96 -43.83 20.29
CA ALA A 466 36.19 -44.37 19.16
C ALA A 466 35.64 -43.17 18.36
N ALA A 467 35.47 -43.16 17.03
CA ALA A 467 35.84 -44.11 15.97
C ALA A 467 36.21 -43.33 14.67
N LEU A 468 36.07 -43.94 13.48
CA LEU A 468 36.18 -43.34 12.14
C LEU A 468 37.59 -42.82 11.77
N SER A 469 38.53 -43.58 11.19
CA SER A 469 38.52 -44.64 10.14
C SER A 469 38.64 -44.13 8.69
N THR A 470 39.87 -44.27 8.18
CA THR A 470 40.40 -44.04 6.82
C THR A 470 39.63 -44.63 5.62
N ARG A 471 39.86 -44.01 4.45
CA ARG A 471 39.63 -44.50 3.05
C ARG A 471 38.14 -44.61 2.66
N LEU A 472 37.57 -43.84 1.73
CA LEU A 472 38.03 -43.26 0.44
C LEU A 472 38.43 -44.31 -0.62
N ALA A 473 37.49 -44.63 -1.52
CA ALA A 473 37.73 -45.10 -2.89
C ALA A 473 36.53 -44.76 -3.82
N HIS A 474 36.81 -44.09 -4.94
CA HIS A 474 35.97 -43.90 -6.15
C HIS A 474 34.74 -42.95 -6.19
N SER A 475 34.57 -42.35 -7.38
CA SER A 475 33.42 -41.66 -8.00
C SER A 475 33.08 -40.18 -7.71
N THR A 476 33.41 -39.55 -6.58
CA THR A 476 32.91 -38.17 -6.29
C THR A 476 33.88 -37.01 -6.59
N THR A 477 35.18 -37.24 -6.66
CA THR A 477 36.21 -36.17 -6.55
C THR A 477 36.19 -35.16 -7.70
N ALA A 478 35.99 -35.59 -8.96
CA ALA A 478 36.03 -34.70 -10.12
C ALA A 478 34.82 -33.74 -10.18
N GLN A 479 33.65 -34.23 -9.77
CA GLN A 479 32.42 -33.44 -9.70
C GLN A 479 32.46 -32.47 -8.53
N GLN A 480 33.01 -32.89 -7.37
CA GLN A 480 33.30 -31.99 -6.25
C GLN A 480 34.37 -30.93 -6.59
N LEU A 481 35.40 -31.24 -7.39
CA LEU A 481 36.35 -30.23 -7.86
C LEU A 481 35.69 -29.21 -8.80
N LYS A 482 34.84 -29.66 -9.75
CA LYS A 482 34.02 -28.75 -10.58
C LYS A 482 33.11 -27.87 -9.72
N HIS A 483 32.47 -28.43 -8.69
CA HIS A 483 31.59 -27.66 -7.81
C HIS A 483 32.37 -26.65 -6.95
N LYS A 484 33.50 -27.04 -6.37
CA LYS A 484 34.36 -26.13 -5.59
C LYS A 484 34.98 -25.03 -6.44
N SER A 485 35.41 -25.32 -7.68
CA SER A 485 35.94 -24.30 -8.60
C SER A 485 34.86 -23.37 -9.15
N ARG A 486 33.66 -23.87 -9.48
CA ARG A 486 32.49 -23.03 -9.81
C ARG A 486 32.12 -22.10 -8.65
N ASN A 487 32.06 -22.62 -7.43
CA ASN A 487 31.72 -21.82 -6.24
C ASN A 487 32.84 -20.85 -5.86
N ALA A 488 34.11 -21.20 -6.07
CA ALA A 488 35.23 -20.28 -5.90
C ALA A 488 35.17 -19.14 -6.94
N ALA A 489 34.88 -19.43 -8.21
CA ALA A 489 34.72 -18.43 -9.25
C ALA A 489 33.53 -17.49 -8.97
N ARG A 490 32.37 -18.02 -8.57
CA ARG A 490 31.22 -17.20 -8.12
C ARG A 490 31.54 -16.39 -6.86
N SER A 491 32.22 -16.97 -5.85
CA SER A 491 32.64 -16.22 -4.65
C SER A 491 33.64 -15.12 -4.96
N LEU A 492 34.53 -15.32 -5.94
CA LEU A 492 35.45 -14.29 -6.42
C LEU A 492 34.68 -13.17 -7.15
N TYR A 493 33.75 -13.53 -8.04
CA TYR A 493 32.87 -12.59 -8.73
C TYR A 493 32.07 -11.70 -7.75
N TYR A 494 31.46 -12.28 -6.72
CA TYR A 494 30.73 -11.50 -5.70
C TYR A 494 31.63 -10.65 -4.80
N LYS A 495 32.95 -10.92 -4.74
CA LYS A 495 33.96 -10.12 -4.03
C LYS A 495 34.64 -9.05 -4.91
N VAL A 496 34.32 -8.99 -6.21
CA VAL A 496 34.85 -7.98 -7.13
C VAL A 496 33.91 -6.76 -7.14
N PRO A 497 34.42 -5.51 -7.08
CA PRO A 497 33.59 -4.30 -7.14
C PRO A 497 32.80 -4.20 -8.46
N GLU A 498 31.57 -3.69 -8.42
CA GLU A 498 30.61 -3.74 -9.55
C GLU A 498 31.17 -3.23 -10.88
N ARG A 499 31.91 -2.11 -10.87
CA ARG A 499 32.58 -1.54 -12.06
C ARG A 499 33.52 -2.52 -12.81
N HIS A 500 33.87 -3.65 -12.20
CA HIS A 500 34.61 -4.76 -12.82
C HIS A 500 33.77 -6.03 -13.03
N LYS A 501 32.63 -6.21 -12.35
CA LYS A 501 31.83 -7.45 -12.44
C LYS A 501 31.37 -7.75 -13.86
N GLY A 502 30.89 -6.76 -14.62
CA GLY A 502 30.54 -6.95 -16.04
C GLY A 502 31.71 -7.52 -16.87
N ARG A 503 32.89 -6.88 -16.81
CA ARG A 503 34.11 -7.38 -17.49
C ARG A 503 34.55 -8.76 -17.00
N LEU A 504 34.42 -9.05 -15.70
CA LEU A 504 34.78 -10.34 -15.12
C LEU A 504 33.79 -11.45 -15.52
N LEU A 505 32.51 -11.12 -15.69
CA LEU A 505 31.46 -11.99 -16.20
C LEU A 505 31.73 -12.34 -17.66
N THR A 506 31.98 -11.34 -18.52
CA THR A 506 32.37 -11.56 -19.93
C THR A 506 33.64 -12.41 -20.05
N LEU A 507 34.64 -12.20 -19.17
CA LEU A 507 35.87 -13.01 -19.16
C LEU A 507 35.61 -14.45 -18.68
N ALA A 508 34.81 -14.63 -17.62
CA ALA A 508 34.45 -15.95 -17.11
C ALA A 508 33.60 -16.74 -18.13
N MET A 509 32.69 -16.07 -18.84
CA MET A 509 31.92 -16.65 -19.95
C MET A 509 32.85 -17.11 -21.09
N LYS A 510 33.83 -16.28 -21.51
CA LYS A 510 34.82 -16.69 -22.52
C LYS A 510 35.66 -17.91 -22.10
N VAL A 511 35.77 -18.21 -20.81
CA VAL A 511 36.44 -19.42 -20.29
C VAL A 511 35.48 -20.61 -20.17
N ARG A 512 34.27 -20.44 -19.62
CA ARG A 512 33.18 -21.45 -19.60
C ARG A 512 31.78 -20.80 -19.53
N PRO A 513 31.02 -20.71 -20.64
CA PRO A 513 29.68 -20.10 -20.64
C PRO A 513 28.68 -20.82 -19.72
N GLY A 514 28.70 -22.15 -19.71
CA GLY A 514 27.79 -23.03 -18.97
C GLY A 514 27.85 -22.95 -17.43
N TRP A 515 28.58 -21.99 -16.85
CA TRP A 515 28.58 -21.71 -15.41
C TRP A 515 27.82 -20.42 -15.03
N PHE A 516 27.48 -19.58 -16.02
CA PHE A 516 26.93 -18.23 -15.82
C PHE A 516 25.65 -17.93 -16.63
N LEU A 517 25.19 -18.86 -17.50
CA LEU A 517 23.96 -18.75 -18.31
C LEU A 517 22.68 -18.41 -17.53
N HIS A 518 22.61 -18.74 -16.24
CA HIS A 518 21.49 -18.44 -15.34
C HIS A 518 21.94 -17.49 -14.22
N HIS A 519 22.64 -16.41 -14.57
CA HIS A 519 23.00 -15.34 -13.64
C HIS A 519 22.10 -14.13 -13.91
N PRO A 520 21.45 -13.51 -12.89
CA PRO A 520 20.51 -12.41 -13.12
C PRO A 520 21.12 -11.24 -13.89
N ALA A 521 22.32 -10.80 -13.50
CA ALA A 521 23.07 -9.78 -14.23
C ALA A 521 23.51 -10.22 -15.64
N TYR A 522 23.64 -11.53 -15.93
CA TYR A 522 23.87 -12.02 -17.30
C TYR A 522 22.58 -11.96 -18.11
N GLN A 523 21.43 -12.33 -17.56
CA GLN A 523 20.16 -12.21 -18.29
C GLN A 523 19.76 -10.75 -18.48
N GLN A 524 19.93 -9.87 -17.50
CA GLN A 524 19.78 -8.42 -17.69
C GLN A 524 20.78 -7.85 -18.70
N GLN A 525 22.05 -8.31 -18.71
CA GLN A 525 23.03 -7.83 -19.68
C GLN A 525 22.75 -8.38 -21.09
N ALA A 526 22.36 -9.64 -21.24
CA ALA A 526 21.95 -10.22 -22.53
C ALA A 526 20.65 -9.57 -23.05
N TYR A 527 19.69 -9.28 -22.18
CA TYR A 527 18.49 -8.51 -22.50
C TYR A 527 18.86 -7.09 -22.98
N ARG A 528 19.76 -6.39 -22.27
CA ARG A 528 20.29 -5.07 -22.70
C ARG A 528 21.14 -5.13 -23.98
N GLU A 529 21.91 -6.19 -24.20
CA GLU A 529 22.72 -6.38 -25.41
C GLU A 529 21.85 -6.78 -26.61
N ASN A 530 20.75 -7.54 -26.41
CA ASN A 530 19.73 -7.80 -27.44
C ASN A 530 18.98 -6.50 -27.80
N LEU A 531 18.55 -5.72 -26.81
CA LEU A 531 17.98 -4.38 -27.02
C LEU A 531 18.94 -3.45 -27.77
N ALA A 532 20.25 -3.49 -27.48
CA ALA A 532 21.26 -2.65 -28.12
C ALA A 532 21.74 -3.14 -29.50
N THR A 533 21.46 -4.38 -29.89
CA THR A 533 21.90 -4.97 -31.17
C THR A 533 20.78 -5.06 -32.23
N GLY A 534 19.56 -4.63 -31.90
CA GLY A 534 18.43 -4.60 -32.84
C GLY A 534 17.81 -5.98 -33.15
N ASN A 535 18.50 -7.08 -32.82
CA ASN A 535 17.96 -8.44 -32.88
C ASN A 535 17.06 -8.75 -31.67
N ALA A 536 16.08 -7.88 -31.43
CA ALA A 536 14.91 -8.26 -30.66
C ALA A 536 14.11 -9.27 -31.49
N LEU A 537 14.08 -10.53 -31.05
CA LEU A 537 12.94 -11.38 -31.38
C LEU A 537 11.69 -10.64 -30.87
N GLN A 538 10.74 -10.39 -31.76
CA GLN A 538 9.49 -9.73 -31.40
C GLN A 538 8.65 -10.71 -30.55
N GLN A 539 8.88 -10.72 -29.24
CA GLN A 539 7.79 -11.05 -28.33
C GLN A 539 6.78 -9.89 -28.44
N PRO A 540 5.53 -10.14 -28.87
CA PRO A 540 4.51 -9.11 -28.82
C PRO A 540 4.28 -8.75 -27.35
N HIS A 541 4.40 -7.47 -27.03
CA HIS A 541 3.97 -6.98 -25.73
C HIS A 541 2.45 -7.14 -25.66
N ALA A 542 1.97 -7.96 -24.73
CA ALA A 542 0.55 -8.25 -24.57
C ALA A 542 -0.06 -7.31 -23.53
N PHE A 543 -0.91 -6.39 -23.98
CA PHE A 543 -1.60 -5.39 -23.16
C PHE A 543 -3.06 -5.79 -22.92
N PHE A 544 -3.63 -5.42 -21.78
CA PHE A 544 -5.04 -5.70 -21.46
C PHE A 544 -5.95 -4.60 -22.01
N ASN A 545 -6.50 -4.82 -23.20
CA ASN A 545 -7.52 -3.94 -23.76
C ASN A 545 -8.93 -4.44 -23.40
N ARG A 546 -9.91 -3.54 -23.33
CA ARG A 546 -11.32 -3.85 -23.10
C ARG A 546 -12.14 -3.52 -24.35
N GLU A 547 -12.94 -4.48 -24.79
CA GLU A 547 -13.85 -4.32 -25.93
C GLU A 547 -15.12 -3.53 -25.54
N PRO A 548 -15.83 -2.92 -26.50
CA PRO A 548 -17.11 -2.25 -26.26
C PRO A 548 -18.22 -3.17 -25.72
N ASP A 549 -18.12 -4.48 -25.91
CA ASP A 549 -19.03 -5.48 -25.30
C ASP A 549 -18.75 -5.73 -23.80
N GLY A 550 -17.64 -5.20 -23.29
CA GLY A 550 -17.22 -5.25 -21.90
C GLY A 550 -16.19 -6.33 -21.56
N HIS A 551 -15.83 -7.22 -22.49
CA HIS A 551 -14.81 -8.25 -22.27
C HIS A 551 -13.38 -7.68 -22.34
N TYR A 552 -12.44 -8.34 -21.65
CA TYR A 552 -11.01 -8.02 -21.68
C TYR A 552 -10.25 -9.01 -22.57
N HIS A 553 -9.30 -8.52 -23.37
CA HIS A 553 -8.45 -9.35 -24.22
C HIS A 553 -6.97 -8.91 -24.13
N LEU A 554 -6.07 -9.77 -24.63
CA LEU A 554 -4.64 -9.48 -24.77
C LEU A 554 -4.34 -9.00 -26.20
N ALA A 555 -3.79 -7.79 -26.34
CA ALA A 555 -3.48 -7.15 -27.63
C ALA A 555 -1.99 -6.86 -27.79
N GLU A 556 -1.48 -6.80 -29.03
CA GLU A 556 -0.08 -6.44 -29.34
C GLU A 556 0.27 -4.96 -29.07
N ARG A 557 -0.74 -4.13 -28.76
CA ARG A 557 -0.61 -2.70 -28.47
C ARG A 557 -1.61 -2.29 -27.39
N PRO A 558 -1.26 -1.35 -26.50
CA PRO A 558 -2.23 -0.77 -25.58
C PRO A 558 -3.21 0.11 -26.37
N ALA A 559 -4.44 0.22 -25.89
CA ALA A 559 -5.24 1.41 -26.17
C ALA A 559 -4.61 2.61 -25.44
N ASP A 560 -4.64 3.80 -26.05
CA ASP A 560 -4.04 5.01 -25.45
C ASP A 560 -4.74 5.43 -24.15
N TYR A 561 -6.02 5.09 -24.01
CA TYR A 561 -6.81 5.15 -22.78
C TYR A 561 -8.00 4.17 -22.86
N VAL A 562 -8.47 3.67 -21.71
CA VAL A 562 -9.68 2.85 -21.59
C VAL A 562 -10.45 3.32 -20.35
N TYR A 563 -11.63 3.91 -20.53
CA TYR A 563 -12.57 4.10 -19.43
C TYR A 563 -13.16 2.74 -19.02
N ILE A 564 -13.14 2.46 -17.72
CA ILE A 564 -13.77 1.27 -17.11
C ILE A 564 -14.94 1.77 -16.27
N PRO A 565 -16.20 1.65 -16.76
CA PRO A 565 -17.38 2.05 -16.02
C PRO A 565 -17.42 1.40 -14.64
N ALA A 566 -17.75 2.19 -13.62
CA ALA A 566 -17.87 1.68 -12.27
C ALA A 566 -18.97 0.60 -12.19
N ALA A 567 -18.69 -0.52 -11.52
CA ALA A 567 -19.70 -1.55 -11.28
C ALA A 567 -20.46 -1.25 -9.99
N LYS A 568 -21.80 -1.16 -10.05
CA LYS A 568 -22.64 -0.85 -8.89
C LYS A 568 -22.43 -1.88 -7.77
N PRO A 569 -22.00 -1.48 -6.56
CA PRO A 569 -21.76 -2.43 -5.46
C PRO A 569 -23.01 -3.26 -5.15
N HIS A 570 -22.86 -4.56 -4.93
CA HIS A 570 -24.01 -5.44 -4.64
C HIS A 570 -24.79 -4.98 -3.39
N TYR A 571 -24.07 -4.48 -2.39
CA TYR A 571 -24.57 -3.92 -1.13
C TYR A 571 -24.80 -2.39 -1.20
N PHE A 572 -24.92 -1.79 -2.40
CA PHE A 572 -25.11 -0.36 -2.60
C PHE A 572 -26.22 0.24 -1.72
N ASN A 573 -27.36 -0.45 -1.61
CA ASN A 573 -28.50 -0.01 -0.80
C ASN A 573 -28.15 0.12 0.69
N GLU A 574 -27.26 -0.72 1.21
CA GLU A 574 -26.80 -0.68 2.61
C GLU A 574 -25.83 0.48 2.83
N ILE A 575 -24.96 0.78 1.87
CA ILE A 575 -24.07 1.95 1.92
C ILE A 575 -24.92 3.23 1.97
N VAL A 576 -25.89 3.36 1.05
CA VAL A 576 -26.79 4.53 0.99
C VAL A 576 -27.74 4.58 2.19
N ALA A 577 -28.13 3.44 2.77
CA ALA A 577 -28.85 3.41 4.04
C ALA A 577 -27.97 3.92 5.21
N GLY A 578 -26.69 3.54 5.24
CA GLY A 578 -25.74 3.85 6.31
C GLY A 578 -25.13 5.26 6.31
N PHE A 579 -25.23 6.03 5.21
CA PHE A 579 -24.79 7.44 5.22
C PHE A 579 -25.54 8.25 6.30
N ALA A 580 -24.79 9.08 7.03
CA ALA A 580 -25.34 9.95 8.07
C ALA A 580 -25.96 11.22 7.46
N HIS A 581 -25.36 11.74 6.38
CA HIS A 581 -25.87 12.86 5.60
C HIS A 581 -26.31 12.40 4.21
N LYS A 582 -27.44 12.93 3.72
CA LYS A 582 -28.07 12.53 2.45
C LYS A 582 -28.62 13.77 1.72
N PRO A 583 -27.74 14.66 1.24
CA PRO A 583 -28.14 15.89 0.57
C PRO A 583 -28.75 15.59 -0.80
N THR A 584 -29.84 16.28 -1.13
CA THR A 584 -30.32 16.33 -2.52
C THR A 584 -29.38 17.20 -3.35
N PHE A 585 -28.99 16.73 -4.54
CA PHE A 585 -28.19 17.50 -5.51
C PHE A 585 -29.09 18.24 -6.50
N SER A 586 -28.77 19.49 -6.82
CA SER A 586 -29.37 20.24 -7.93
C SER A 586 -28.40 20.29 -9.11
N ILE A 587 -28.66 19.53 -10.18
CA ILE A 587 -27.86 19.58 -11.40
C ILE A 587 -28.27 20.84 -12.18
N ILE A 588 -27.28 21.67 -12.52
CA ILE A 588 -27.44 23.02 -13.08
C ILE A 588 -26.98 23.01 -14.54
N VAL A 589 -27.91 23.17 -15.48
CA VAL A 589 -27.63 23.13 -16.92
C VAL A 589 -28.19 24.37 -17.65
N PRO A 590 -27.33 25.24 -18.21
CA PRO A 590 -27.75 26.29 -19.14
C PRO A 590 -27.97 25.69 -20.55
N ILE A 591 -29.13 25.93 -21.16
CA ILE A 591 -29.50 25.39 -22.48
C ILE A 591 -29.54 26.51 -23.52
N TYR A 592 -28.80 26.37 -24.63
CA TYR A 592 -28.86 27.29 -25.77
C TYR A 592 -28.62 26.58 -27.12
N ASN A 593 -29.70 26.29 -27.86
CA ASN A 593 -29.70 25.53 -29.13
C ASN A 593 -28.99 24.15 -29.06
N THR A 594 -29.06 23.49 -27.91
CA THR A 594 -28.50 22.14 -27.69
C THR A 594 -29.11 21.13 -28.68
N PRO A 595 -28.30 20.37 -29.45
CA PRO A 595 -28.80 19.31 -30.32
C PRO A 595 -29.64 18.29 -29.53
N LEU A 596 -30.78 17.87 -30.09
CA LEU A 596 -31.79 17.10 -29.35
C LEU A 596 -31.31 15.70 -28.93
N ASP A 597 -30.41 15.11 -29.72
CA ASP A 597 -29.72 13.85 -29.43
C ASP A 597 -28.75 14.00 -28.25
N LEU A 598 -27.98 15.09 -28.21
CA LEU A 598 -27.06 15.36 -27.09
C LEU A 598 -27.82 15.75 -25.81
N LEU A 599 -28.94 16.47 -25.94
CA LEU A 599 -29.86 16.77 -24.84
C LEU A 599 -30.45 15.49 -24.22
N GLU A 600 -30.83 14.50 -25.05
CA GLU A 600 -31.34 13.22 -24.56
C GLU A 600 -30.25 12.40 -23.85
N LEU A 601 -29.02 12.35 -24.38
CA LEU A 601 -27.88 11.70 -23.72
C LEU A 601 -27.56 12.34 -22.36
N MET A 602 -27.42 13.66 -22.30
CA MET A 602 -27.15 14.42 -21.07
C MET A 602 -28.23 14.15 -20.00
N VAL A 603 -29.51 14.28 -20.35
CA VAL A 603 -30.63 14.01 -19.42
C VAL A 603 -30.66 12.54 -18.97
N ASN A 604 -30.30 11.60 -19.83
CA ASN A 604 -30.24 10.18 -19.46
C ASN A 604 -29.05 9.87 -18.53
N SER A 605 -27.90 10.55 -18.67
CA SER A 605 -26.78 10.44 -17.72
C SER A 605 -27.16 10.88 -16.29
N VAL A 606 -28.04 11.87 -16.16
CA VAL A 606 -28.61 12.29 -14.86
C VAL A 606 -29.67 11.29 -14.37
N ARG A 607 -30.48 10.72 -15.26
CA ARG A 607 -31.49 9.70 -14.90
C ARG A 607 -30.89 8.39 -14.39
N ASN A 608 -29.75 7.98 -14.93
CA ASN A 608 -29.08 6.72 -14.57
C ASN A 608 -28.32 6.77 -13.24
N GLN A 609 -28.14 7.98 -12.66
CA GLN A 609 -27.39 8.20 -11.42
C GLN A 609 -27.81 7.23 -10.31
N TRP A 610 -26.83 6.52 -9.75
CA TRP A 610 -27.10 5.47 -8.78
C TRP A 610 -27.74 5.99 -7.50
N TYR A 611 -27.35 7.19 -7.07
CA TYR A 611 -27.87 7.89 -5.91
C TYR A 611 -29.12 8.69 -6.30
N PRO A 612 -30.28 8.45 -5.68
CA PRO A 612 -31.58 8.88 -6.23
C PRO A 612 -31.99 10.33 -5.87
N GLU A 613 -31.33 10.94 -4.88
CA GLU A 613 -31.72 12.24 -4.33
C GLU A 613 -31.18 13.38 -5.19
N TRP A 614 -31.86 13.68 -6.30
CA TRP A 614 -31.50 14.78 -7.19
C TRP A 614 -32.70 15.50 -7.82
N GLU A 615 -32.43 16.71 -8.28
CA GLU A 615 -33.24 17.49 -9.22
C GLU A 615 -32.36 17.99 -10.38
N LEU A 616 -32.96 18.18 -11.56
CA LEU A 616 -32.27 18.66 -12.76
C LEU A 616 -32.91 19.97 -13.22
N ILE A 617 -32.12 21.04 -13.32
CA ILE A 617 -32.62 22.40 -13.60
C ILE A 617 -32.09 22.86 -14.96
N LEU A 618 -32.98 22.87 -15.94
CA LEU A 618 -32.70 23.21 -17.34
C LEU A 618 -33.11 24.66 -17.60
N ALA A 619 -32.16 25.60 -17.62
CA ALA A 619 -32.42 27.02 -17.89
C ALA A 619 -32.23 27.33 -19.38
N ASN A 620 -33.33 27.42 -20.13
CA ASN A 620 -33.31 27.76 -21.55
C ASN A 620 -33.06 29.26 -21.76
N ASP A 621 -31.88 29.59 -22.24
CA ASP A 621 -31.37 30.95 -22.47
C ASP A 621 -31.94 31.58 -23.76
N ALA A 622 -33.26 31.51 -23.91
CA ALA A 622 -34.04 31.91 -25.08
C ALA A 622 -33.52 31.29 -26.40
N SER A 623 -33.35 29.96 -26.44
CA SER A 623 -32.95 29.23 -27.66
C SER A 623 -33.85 29.60 -28.87
N PRO A 624 -33.30 30.17 -29.96
CA PRO A 624 -34.08 30.52 -31.15
C PRO A 624 -34.59 29.32 -31.98
N ASP A 625 -34.07 28.11 -31.80
CA ASP A 625 -34.64 26.92 -32.45
C ASP A 625 -35.99 26.53 -31.80
N PRO A 626 -37.11 26.57 -32.56
CA PRO A 626 -38.44 26.29 -32.03
C PRO A 626 -38.67 24.82 -31.62
N ALA A 627 -37.74 23.90 -31.90
CA ALA A 627 -37.82 22.51 -31.44
C ALA A 627 -37.37 22.32 -29.98
N ILE A 628 -36.53 23.22 -29.44
CA ILE A 628 -35.93 23.10 -28.11
C ILE A 628 -36.99 23.19 -27.00
N THR A 629 -37.85 24.22 -27.03
CA THR A 629 -38.87 24.42 -25.99
C THR A 629 -39.88 23.25 -25.91
N PRO A 630 -40.42 22.72 -27.03
CA PRO A 630 -41.18 21.48 -27.02
C PRO A 630 -40.43 20.27 -26.45
N ALA A 631 -39.15 20.09 -26.79
CA ALA A 631 -38.35 18.95 -26.33
C ALA A 631 -38.10 19.00 -24.82
N LEU A 632 -37.69 20.16 -24.28
CA LEU A 632 -37.53 20.37 -22.83
C LEU A 632 -38.83 20.11 -22.06
N ASN A 633 -39.96 20.56 -22.61
CA ASN A 633 -41.28 20.39 -22.00
C ASN A 633 -41.87 18.97 -22.16
N ALA A 634 -41.17 18.04 -22.84
CA ALA A 634 -41.61 16.66 -23.04
C ALA A 634 -41.02 15.67 -21.98
N PHE A 635 -40.28 16.16 -20.99
CA PHE A 635 -39.70 15.32 -19.94
C PHE A 635 -40.67 15.11 -18.77
N ASP A 636 -41.33 13.94 -18.74
CA ASP A 636 -42.32 13.55 -17.71
C ASP A 636 -41.76 13.23 -16.30
N ASP A 637 -40.47 13.46 -16.01
CA ASP A 637 -39.88 13.19 -14.68
C ASP A 637 -40.06 14.41 -13.76
N PRO A 638 -40.77 14.30 -12.61
CA PRO A 638 -41.06 15.43 -11.74
C PRO A 638 -39.83 16.04 -11.04
N ARG A 639 -38.65 15.42 -11.17
CA ARG A 639 -37.37 15.98 -10.71
C ARG A 639 -36.73 16.93 -11.73
N ILE A 640 -37.22 16.95 -12.97
CA ILE A 640 -36.73 17.83 -14.04
C ILE A 640 -37.54 19.14 -14.02
N LYS A 641 -36.86 20.26 -13.77
CA LYS A 641 -37.42 21.61 -13.74
C LYS A 641 -36.91 22.40 -14.94
N VAL A 642 -37.81 22.83 -15.82
CA VAL A 642 -37.47 23.67 -16.97
C VAL A 642 -37.78 25.13 -16.65
N VAL A 643 -36.78 26.00 -16.79
CA VAL A 643 -36.92 27.45 -16.62
C VAL A 643 -36.71 28.13 -17.98
N GLN A 644 -37.71 28.86 -18.45
CA GLN A 644 -37.69 29.54 -19.75
C GLN A 644 -37.33 31.01 -19.55
N LEU A 645 -36.24 31.50 -20.17
CA LEU A 645 -35.89 32.92 -20.16
C LEU A 645 -36.55 33.64 -21.36
N GLU A 646 -37.01 34.88 -21.15
CA GLU A 646 -37.63 35.71 -22.20
C GLU A 646 -36.61 36.32 -23.18
N GLU A 647 -35.34 36.38 -22.77
CA GLU A 647 -34.23 37.00 -23.49
C GLU A 647 -32.95 36.16 -23.28
N ASN A 648 -32.01 36.20 -24.22
CA ASN A 648 -30.70 35.59 -24.03
C ASN A 648 -29.85 36.44 -23.08
N ARG A 649 -29.42 35.85 -21.96
CA ARG A 649 -28.59 36.47 -20.92
C ARG A 649 -27.14 35.94 -20.94
N GLY A 650 -26.85 34.95 -21.77
CA GLY A 650 -25.57 34.30 -21.87
C GLY A 650 -25.34 33.30 -20.73
N ILE A 651 -24.32 32.45 -20.89
CA ILE A 651 -24.06 31.29 -20.02
C ILE A 651 -24.08 31.64 -18.51
N ALA A 652 -23.35 32.66 -18.06
CA ALA A 652 -23.37 33.06 -16.64
C ALA A 652 -24.76 33.51 -16.16
N GLY A 653 -25.54 34.19 -17.01
CA GLY A 653 -26.90 34.64 -16.69
C GLY A 653 -27.89 33.47 -16.58
N ALA A 654 -27.85 32.53 -17.52
CA ALA A 654 -28.68 31.33 -17.50
C ALA A 654 -28.34 30.41 -16.31
N THR A 655 -27.05 30.17 -16.06
CA THR A 655 -26.57 29.39 -14.91
C THR A 655 -27.00 30.02 -13.58
N ASN A 656 -26.96 31.35 -13.44
CA ASN A 656 -27.45 32.04 -12.25
C ASN A 656 -28.95 31.84 -12.04
N VAL A 657 -29.77 31.93 -13.10
CA VAL A 657 -31.22 31.66 -13.02
C VAL A 657 -31.50 30.22 -12.58
N ALA A 658 -30.68 29.25 -13.00
CA ALA A 658 -30.79 27.87 -12.51
C ALA A 658 -30.39 27.74 -11.02
N ILE A 659 -29.31 28.39 -10.56
CA ILE A 659 -28.89 28.42 -9.15
C ILE A 659 -29.96 29.08 -8.25
N ASP A 660 -30.63 30.13 -8.72
CA ASP A 660 -31.74 30.75 -7.98
C ASP A 660 -32.93 29.80 -7.80
N ASN A 661 -33.18 28.92 -8.77
CA ASN A 661 -34.24 27.90 -8.71
C ASN A 661 -33.84 26.61 -7.95
N ALA A 662 -32.57 26.48 -7.54
CA ALA A 662 -32.06 25.29 -6.83
C ALA A 662 -32.65 25.12 -5.42
N THR A 663 -33.02 23.90 -5.08
CA THR A 663 -33.62 23.51 -3.79
C THR A 663 -32.86 22.41 -3.03
N GLY A 664 -31.89 21.75 -3.67
CA GLY A 664 -30.93 20.86 -3.03
C GLY A 664 -29.90 21.59 -2.15
N GLU A 665 -29.08 20.83 -1.42
CA GLU A 665 -28.03 21.40 -0.55
C GLU A 665 -26.74 21.72 -1.33
N TYR A 666 -26.49 20.97 -2.40
CA TYR A 666 -25.34 21.14 -3.30
C TYR A 666 -25.84 21.34 -4.74
N ILE A 667 -25.18 22.23 -5.47
CA ILE A 667 -25.30 22.35 -6.93
C ILE A 667 -24.21 21.54 -7.62
N VAL A 668 -24.53 20.97 -8.77
CA VAL A 668 -23.60 20.24 -9.63
C VAL A 668 -23.66 20.86 -11.02
N PHE A 669 -22.54 21.38 -11.53
CA PHE A 669 -22.49 21.94 -12.88
C PHE A 669 -22.35 20.82 -13.93
N LEU A 670 -23.10 20.93 -15.02
CA LEU A 670 -23.10 20.02 -16.17
C LEU A 670 -23.39 20.82 -17.44
N ASP A 671 -22.51 20.74 -18.44
CA ASP A 671 -22.76 21.35 -19.74
C ASP A 671 -23.77 20.52 -20.55
N HIS A 672 -24.51 21.20 -21.43
CA HIS A 672 -25.77 20.71 -21.98
C HIS A 672 -25.66 19.52 -22.96
N ASP A 673 -24.44 19.21 -23.39
CA ASP A 673 -24.07 18.20 -24.38
C ASP A 673 -23.12 17.13 -23.82
N ASP A 674 -22.78 17.17 -22.53
CA ASP A 674 -21.88 16.24 -21.84
C ASP A 674 -22.62 15.17 -21.01
N GLU A 675 -21.89 14.21 -20.45
CA GLU A 675 -22.46 13.10 -19.67
C GLU A 675 -21.75 12.93 -18.30
N LEU A 676 -22.53 12.71 -17.25
CA LEU A 676 -22.05 12.27 -15.94
C LEU A 676 -21.88 10.74 -15.92
N THR A 677 -20.91 10.21 -15.18
CA THR A 677 -20.85 8.75 -14.92
C THR A 677 -21.98 8.33 -13.99
N ASP A 678 -22.56 7.13 -14.16
CA ASP A 678 -23.67 6.65 -13.31
C ASP A 678 -23.34 6.66 -11.79
N ASP A 679 -22.06 6.59 -11.40
CA ASP A 679 -21.60 6.64 -10.02
C ASP A 679 -21.28 8.04 -9.48
N CYS A 680 -21.37 9.08 -10.32
CA CYS A 680 -20.99 10.46 -10.00
C CYS A 680 -21.62 10.97 -8.68
N LEU A 681 -22.95 11.03 -8.60
CA LEU A 681 -23.64 11.52 -7.39
C LEU A 681 -23.42 10.61 -6.18
N PHE A 682 -23.12 9.32 -6.38
CA PHE A 682 -22.79 8.39 -5.31
C PHE A 682 -21.39 8.64 -4.74
N GLU A 683 -20.42 8.98 -5.57
CA GLU A 683 -19.07 9.36 -5.12
C GLU A 683 -19.06 10.75 -4.47
N LEU A 684 -19.85 11.70 -4.97
CA LEU A 684 -20.05 13.00 -4.31
C LEU A 684 -20.63 12.83 -2.89
N VAL A 685 -21.70 12.05 -2.68
CA VAL A 685 -22.27 11.85 -1.33
C VAL A 685 -21.32 11.06 -0.39
N LYS A 686 -20.47 10.17 -0.93
CA LYS A 686 -19.39 9.53 -0.15
C LYS A 686 -18.38 10.55 0.35
N CYS A 687 -17.91 11.45 -0.53
CA CYS A 687 -16.99 12.54 -0.18
C CYS A 687 -17.63 13.46 0.89
N ILE A 688 -18.90 13.84 0.72
CA ILE A 688 -19.63 14.67 1.70
C ILE A 688 -19.72 13.99 3.08
N ASN A 689 -19.98 12.68 3.13
CA ASN A 689 -20.01 11.93 4.40
C ASN A 689 -18.61 11.69 5.01
N ALA A 690 -17.53 11.89 4.25
CA ALA A 690 -16.15 11.71 4.72
C ALA A 690 -15.50 13.01 5.20
N GLU A 691 -15.78 14.13 4.54
CA GLU A 691 -15.00 15.38 4.63
C GLU A 691 -15.85 16.66 4.83
N ASP A 692 -17.17 16.62 4.64
CA ASP A 692 -18.07 17.79 4.66
C ASP A 692 -17.54 19.02 3.87
N PRO A 693 -17.16 18.87 2.58
CA PRO A 693 -16.58 19.95 1.80
C PRO A 693 -17.62 20.98 1.33
N ASP A 694 -17.16 22.16 0.98
CA ASP A 694 -17.95 23.21 0.34
C ASP A 694 -17.80 23.22 -1.18
N PHE A 695 -16.68 22.68 -1.70
CA PHE A 695 -16.42 22.44 -3.12
C PHE A 695 -15.76 21.08 -3.32
N ILE A 696 -16.24 20.33 -4.31
CA ILE A 696 -15.70 19.05 -4.75
C ILE A 696 -15.44 19.15 -6.26
N TYR A 697 -14.29 18.65 -6.69
CA TYR A 697 -14.02 18.36 -8.10
C TYR A 697 -13.56 16.91 -8.32
N SER A 698 -13.74 16.40 -9.54
CA SER A 698 -13.33 15.05 -9.95
C SER A 698 -12.33 15.07 -11.09
N ASP A 699 -11.72 13.93 -11.44
CA ASP A 699 -11.13 13.75 -12.76
C ASP A 699 -12.23 13.75 -13.85
N GLU A 700 -11.79 13.92 -15.10
CA GLU A 700 -12.62 13.97 -16.32
C GLU A 700 -11.88 13.27 -17.47
N ASP A 701 -12.61 12.77 -18.46
CA ASP A 701 -12.05 12.36 -19.75
C ASP A 701 -12.76 13.06 -20.91
N LYS A 702 -12.35 12.76 -22.15
CA LYS A 702 -13.02 13.25 -23.35
C LYS A 702 -13.60 12.14 -24.21
N PHE A 703 -14.87 12.27 -24.56
CA PHE A 703 -15.58 11.35 -25.44
C PHE A 703 -15.58 11.88 -26.89
N THR A 704 -15.08 11.07 -27.82
CA THR A 704 -14.96 11.45 -29.24
C THR A 704 -16.23 11.14 -30.05
N PRO A 705 -16.48 11.80 -31.19
CA PRO A 705 -17.62 11.51 -32.06
C PRO A 705 -17.72 10.07 -32.56
N GLU A 706 -16.62 9.32 -32.54
CA GLU A 706 -16.53 7.90 -32.92
C GLU A 706 -17.01 6.95 -31.81
N GLY A 707 -17.31 7.46 -30.61
CA GLY A 707 -17.75 6.67 -29.46
C GLY A 707 -16.59 6.10 -28.63
N HIS A 708 -15.47 6.82 -28.53
CA HIS A 708 -14.28 6.40 -27.79
C HIS A 708 -13.92 7.39 -26.69
N PHE A 709 -13.39 6.89 -25.57
CA PHE A 709 -12.85 7.71 -24.48
C PHE A 709 -11.37 8.03 -24.75
N SER A 710 -10.94 9.24 -24.43
CA SER A 710 -9.61 9.77 -24.77
C SER A 710 -9.19 10.90 -23.83
N GLN A 711 -7.91 11.30 -23.90
CA GLN A 711 -7.37 12.50 -23.22
C GLN A 711 -7.79 12.66 -21.74
N PRO A 712 -7.63 11.63 -20.88
CA PRO A 712 -8.01 11.72 -19.47
C PRO A 712 -7.19 12.81 -18.75
N HIS A 713 -7.88 13.62 -17.96
CA HIS A 713 -7.32 14.67 -17.13
C HIS A 713 -7.37 14.24 -15.67
N PHE A 714 -6.30 13.53 -15.27
CA PHE A 714 -6.01 13.09 -13.92
C PHE A 714 -5.39 14.24 -13.12
N LYS A 715 -6.22 14.89 -12.31
CA LYS A 715 -5.95 16.14 -11.60
C LYS A 715 -5.19 15.88 -10.30
N PRO A 716 -4.44 16.86 -9.78
CA PRO A 716 -3.90 16.82 -8.43
C PRO A 716 -4.98 17.17 -7.39
N ASP A 717 -4.71 16.89 -6.12
CA ASP A 717 -5.42 17.48 -4.98
C ASP A 717 -5.20 19.01 -4.93
N TRP A 718 -5.95 19.73 -4.09
CA TRP A 718 -6.14 21.18 -4.23
C TRP A 718 -4.81 21.97 -4.33
N SER A 719 -4.75 22.88 -5.30
CA SER A 719 -3.49 23.41 -5.85
C SER A 719 -3.62 24.91 -6.18
N PRO A 720 -3.55 25.81 -5.16
CA PRO A 720 -3.98 27.20 -5.29
C PRO A 720 -3.14 28.05 -6.27
N ASP A 721 -1.85 27.75 -6.44
CA ASP A 721 -0.98 28.47 -7.37
C ASP A 721 -1.08 27.89 -8.78
N THR A 722 -1.26 26.58 -8.90
CA THR A 722 -1.66 25.93 -10.17
C THR A 722 -2.96 26.54 -10.69
N MET A 723 -3.94 26.83 -9.82
CA MET A 723 -5.20 27.49 -10.18
C MET A 723 -5.01 28.92 -10.73
N MET A 724 -3.90 29.59 -10.39
CA MET A 724 -3.52 30.88 -10.99
C MET A 724 -2.78 30.70 -12.33
N GLY A 725 -2.26 29.50 -12.63
CA GLY A 725 -1.64 29.13 -13.91
C GLY A 725 -2.65 28.58 -14.94
N THR A 726 -3.52 27.65 -14.53
CA THR A 726 -4.53 26.99 -15.37
C THR A 726 -5.81 26.65 -14.58
N MET A 727 -6.97 26.70 -15.25
CA MET A 727 -8.21 26.12 -14.72
C MET A 727 -8.07 24.60 -14.85
N PHE A 728 -7.82 23.92 -13.73
CA PHE A 728 -7.64 22.45 -13.73
C PHE A 728 -8.81 21.69 -13.09
N THR A 729 -9.62 22.35 -12.26
CA THR A 729 -10.70 21.69 -11.51
C THR A 729 -11.86 21.30 -12.41
N CYS A 730 -12.23 22.18 -13.37
CA CYS A 730 -13.12 21.89 -14.49
C CYS A 730 -14.39 21.09 -14.08
N HIS A 731 -14.52 19.84 -14.53
CA HIS A 731 -15.71 19.01 -14.34
C HIS A 731 -15.38 17.69 -13.61
N VAL A 732 -16.28 17.08 -12.84
CA VAL A 732 -17.51 17.66 -12.30
C VAL A 732 -17.15 18.74 -11.27
N ALA A 733 -17.84 19.88 -11.28
CA ALA A 733 -17.77 20.86 -10.20
C ALA A 733 -19.05 20.79 -9.35
N CYS A 734 -18.92 20.38 -8.09
CA CYS A 734 -20.01 20.28 -7.12
C CYS A 734 -19.77 21.23 -5.95
N VAL A 735 -20.72 22.15 -5.67
CA VAL A 735 -20.54 23.27 -4.72
C VAL A 735 -21.74 23.37 -3.79
N ARG A 736 -21.52 23.63 -2.50
CA ARG A 736 -22.62 23.82 -1.54
C ARG A 736 -23.44 25.07 -1.91
N LEU A 737 -24.76 24.93 -2.02
CA LEU A 737 -25.65 25.98 -2.55
C LEU A 737 -25.65 27.26 -1.69
N SER A 738 -25.43 27.14 -0.38
CA SER A 738 -25.24 28.30 0.51
C SER A 738 -24.02 29.13 0.13
N VAL A 739 -22.91 28.49 -0.23
CA VAL A 739 -21.66 29.13 -0.67
C VAL A 739 -21.85 29.75 -2.06
N ALA A 740 -22.47 29.03 -2.99
CA ALA A 740 -22.80 29.56 -4.32
C ALA A 740 -23.68 30.83 -4.25
N ARG A 741 -24.66 30.86 -3.36
CA ARG A 741 -25.52 32.03 -3.10
C ARG A 741 -24.78 33.16 -2.38
N GLN A 742 -23.89 32.86 -1.43
CA GLN A 742 -23.02 33.85 -0.78
C GLN A 742 -22.08 34.54 -1.79
N LEU A 743 -21.63 33.82 -2.81
CA LEU A 743 -20.79 34.35 -3.90
C LEU A 743 -21.54 35.23 -4.90
N GLY A 744 -22.88 35.24 -4.88
CA GLY A 744 -23.70 35.95 -5.88
C GLY A 744 -23.65 35.31 -7.27
N GLY A 745 -23.32 34.02 -7.38
CA GLY A 745 -23.25 33.29 -8.65
C GLY A 745 -22.06 33.66 -9.55
N LEU A 746 -22.21 33.39 -10.84
CA LEU A 746 -21.23 33.56 -11.90
C LEU A 746 -21.32 34.97 -12.50
N ARG A 747 -20.19 35.47 -13.03
CA ARG A 747 -20.04 36.88 -13.46
C ARG A 747 -19.92 37.01 -14.98
N SER A 748 -20.90 37.66 -15.60
CA SER A 748 -21.04 37.72 -17.07
C SER A 748 -19.94 38.51 -17.78
N GLU A 749 -19.25 39.41 -17.07
CA GLU A 749 -18.08 40.12 -17.60
C GLU A 749 -16.86 39.20 -17.84
N PHE A 750 -16.90 37.95 -17.35
CA PHE A 750 -15.90 36.90 -17.62
C PHE A 750 -16.43 35.75 -18.50
N ASN A 751 -17.51 35.93 -19.26
CA ASN A 751 -18.04 34.90 -20.17
C ASN A 751 -16.92 34.31 -21.08
N GLY A 752 -16.71 33.00 -20.98
CA GLY A 752 -15.57 32.25 -21.51
C GLY A 752 -14.62 31.70 -20.43
N CYS A 753 -14.64 32.26 -19.22
CA CYS A 753 -13.90 31.85 -18.02
C CYS A 753 -14.70 32.15 -16.71
N GLN A 754 -16.04 32.18 -16.79
CA GLN A 754 -16.95 32.55 -15.70
C GLN A 754 -16.93 31.57 -14.52
N ASP A 755 -16.61 30.31 -14.83
CA ASP A 755 -16.32 29.18 -13.95
C ASP A 755 -15.03 29.40 -13.15
N TRP A 756 -13.95 29.81 -13.82
CA TRP A 756 -12.65 30.08 -13.20
C TRP A 756 -12.74 31.25 -12.21
N ASP A 757 -13.43 32.33 -12.57
CA ASP A 757 -13.71 33.44 -11.63
C ASP A 757 -14.52 32.97 -10.42
N PHE A 758 -15.53 32.11 -10.64
CA PHE A 758 -16.36 31.59 -9.57
C PHE A 758 -15.56 30.75 -8.57
N ILE A 759 -14.71 29.83 -9.04
CA ILE A 759 -13.84 29.02 -8.15
C ILE A 759 -12.74 29.87 -7.50
N LEU A 760 -12.17 30.87 -8.18
CA LEU A 760 -11.22 31.78 -7.56
C LEU A 760 -11.85 32.67 -6.47
N ARG A 761 -13.14 33.02 -6.58
CA ARG A 761 -13.88 33.68 -5.47
C ARG A 761 -14.31 32.71 -4.38
N LEU A 762 -14.67 31.47 -4.71
CA LEU A 762 -15.00 30.42 -3.73
C LEU A 762 -13.81 30.17 -2.80
N THR A 763 -12.62 30.02 -3.38
CA THR A 763 -11.34 29.79 -2.67
C THR A 763 -10.85 31.02 -1.88
N GLU A 764 -11.55 32.16 -1.95
CA GLU A 764 -11.33 33.34 -1.11
C GLU A 764 -12.22 33.34 0.15
N ILE A 765 -13.19 32.42 0.26
CA ILE A 765 -14.14 32.33 1.40
C ILE A 765 -14.24 30.95 2.07
N THR A 766 -13.68 29.88 1.49
CA THR A 766 -13.60 28.56 2.12
C THR A 766 -12.33 27.80 1.69
N ASP A 767 -11.80 27.01 2.62
CA ASP A 767 -10.67 26.07 2.46
C ASP A 767 -11.14 24.60 2.38
N LYS A 768 -12.44 24.34 2.58
CA LYS A 768 -13.08 23.02 2.55
C LYS A 768 -13.24 22.49 1.12
N ILE A 769 -12.13 22.11 0.49
CA ILE A 769 -12.05 21.69 -0.91
C ILE A 769 -11.57 20.24 -0.99
N SER A 770 -12.38 19.39 -1.61
CA SER A 770 -12.07 17.96 -1.80
C SER A 770 -11.90 17.60 -3.27
N HIS A 771 -11.09 16.58 -3.51
CA HIS A 771 -10.83 16.02 -4.84
C HIS A 771 -11.22 14.53 -4.85
N ILE A 772 -11.94 14.10 -5.88
CA ILE A 772 -12.22 12.68 -6.13
C ILE A 772 -11.38 12.22 -7.34
N PRO A 773 -10.29 11.46 -7.14
CA PRO A 773 -9.42 10.95 -8.21
C PRO A 773 -10.07 9.77 -8.97
N LYS A 774 -11.22 10.06 -9.58
CA LYS A 774 -12.03 9.22 -10.46
C LYS A 774 -12.54 10.08 -11.60
N VAL A 775 -12.55 9.53 -12.82
CA VAL A 775 -13.32 10.12 -13.92
C VAL A 775 -14.80 10.01 -13.58
N LEU A 776 -15.46 11.15 -13.33
CA LEU A 776 -16.91 11.24 -13.08
C LEU A 776 -17.64 12.10 -14.15
N TYR A 777 -16.92 12.51 -15.20
CA TYR A 777 -17.39 13.37 -16.29
C TYR A 777 -16.81 12.92 -17.64
N HIS A 778 -17.64 12.93 -18.67
CA HIS A 778 -17.27 12.64 -20.06
C HIS A 778 -17.50 13.88 -20.93
N TRP A 779 -16.41 14.59 -21.26
CA TRP A 779 -16.47 15.86 -22.01
C TRP A 779 -16.48 15.60 -23.52
N ARG A 780 -17.53 15.99 -24.24
CA ARG A 780 -17.71 15.64 -25.65
C ARG A 780 -16.91 16.54 -26.59
N ILE A 781 -16.10 15.94 -27.46
CA ILE A 781 -15.35 16.67 -28.47
C ILE A 781 -16.25 17.02 -29.67
N ILE A 782 -17.06 18.09 -29.55
CA ILE A 782 -17.82 18.62 -30.68
C ILE A 782 -17.00 19.64 -31.50
N PRO A 783 -17.12 19.67 -32.85
CA PRO A 783 -16.51 20.70 -33.67
C PRO A 783 -16.97 22.12 -33.27
N ALA A 784 -16.01 23.05 -33.13
CA ALA A 784 -16.20 24.45 -32.69
C ALA A 784 -16.52 24.69 -31.19
N SER A 785 -16.50 23.65 -30.35
CA SER A 785 -16.35 23.82 -28.89
C SER A 785 -14.93 24.28 -28.52
N VAL A 786 -14.79 24.90 -27.35
CA VAL A 786 -13.48 25.23 -26.73
C VAL A 786 -12.67 23.95 -26.48
N ALA A 787 -13.34 22.80 -26.32
CA ALA A 787 -12.74 21.47 -26.27
C ALA A 787 -11.87 21.12 -27.50
N SER A 788 -12.15 21.76 -28.65
CA SER A 788 -11.46 21.55 -29.93
C SER A 788 -10.35 22.57 -30.23
N ASP A 789 -10.55 23.85 -29.86
CA ASP A 789 -9.52 24.91 -29.98
C ASP A 789 -9.86 26.13 -29.10
N MET A 790 -9.00 26.45 -28.13
CA MET A 790 -9.10 27.67 -27.31
C MET A 790 -8.76 28.95 -28.10
N THR A 791 -7.92 28.86 -29.13
CA THR A 791 -7.42 30.02 -29.88
C THR A 791 -8.45 30.59 -30.87
N ALA A 792 -9.46 29.79 -31.23
CA ALA A 792 -10.56 30.16 -32.12
C ALA A 792 -11.45 31.33 -31.62
N LYS A 793 -11.36 31.70 -30.33
CA LYS A 793 -12.24 32.70 -29.69
C LYS A 793 -11.41 33.75 -28.90
N PRO A 794 -10.92 34.83 -29.55
CA PRO A 794 -10.01 35.81 -28.92
C PRO A 794 -10.51 36.48 -27.63
N TYR A 795 -11.83 36.54 -27.39
CA TYR A 795 -12.38 37.07 -26.14
C TYR A 795 -12.06 36.17 -24.92
N VAL A 796 -11.90 34.85 -25.12
CA VAL A 796 -11.57 33.90 -24.05
C VAL A 796 -10.16 34.15 -23.51
N LEU A 797 -9.21 34.50 -24.38
CA LEU A 797 -7.85 34.87 -23.97
C LEU A 797 -7.84 36.14 -23.10
N ALA A 798 -8.67 37.13 -23.45
CA ALA A 798 -8.84 38.35 -22.67
C ALA A 798 -9.55 38.09 -21.32
N ALA A 799 -10.60 37.26 -21.30
CA ALA A 799 -11.28 36.85 -20.07
C ALA A 799 -10.33 36.08 -19.14
N SER A 800 -9.60 35.09 -19.65
CA SER A 800 -8.60 34.28 -18.92
C SER A 800 -7.57 35.16 -18.20
N ARG A 801 -7.03 36.18 -18.90
CA ARG A 801 -6.17 37.21 -18.28
C ARG A 801 -6.91 37.99 -17.18
N ALA A 802 -8.07 38.55 -17.49
CA ALA A 802 -8.82 39.44 -16.60
C ALA A 802 -9.29 38.74 -15.31
N VAL A 803 -9.61 37.44 -15.36
CA VAL A 803 -9.97 36.62 -14.18
C VAL A 803 -8.84 36.63 -13.14
N ARG A 804 -7.59 36.42 -13.57
CA ARG A 804 -6.41 36.42 -12.70
C ARG A 804 -6.10 37.82 -12.18
N GLU A 805 -6.21 38.84 -13.02
CA GLU A 805 -5.99 40.24 -12.64
C GLU A 805 -7.03 40.70 -11.60
N SER A 806 -8.31 40.30 -11.74
CA SER A 806 -9.35 40.51 -10.72
C SER A 806 -9.08 39.74 -9.42
N ALA A 807 -8.58 38.51 -9.49
CA ALA A 807 -8.22 37.74 -8.28
C ALA A 807 -7.04 38.38 -7.52
N LEU A 808 -6.03 38.90 -8.22
CA LEU A 808 -4.93 39.67 -7.60
C LEU A 808 -5.47 40.91 -6.87
N GLU A 809 -6.35 41.68 -7.51
CA GLU A 809 -6.97 42.87 -6.92
C GLU A 809 -7.77 42.53 -5.66
N ARG A 810 -8.69 41.55 -5.72
CA ARG A 810 -9.51 41.12 -4.56
C ARG A 810 -8.66 40.62 -3.39
N ARG A 811 -7.57 39.90 -3.68
CA ARG A 811 -6.63 39.37 -2.68
C ARG A 811 -5.65 40.42 -2.14
N GLY A 812 -5.68 41.65 -2.67
CA GLY A 812 -4.77 42.74 -2.30
C GLY A 812 -3.32 42.50 -2.73
N LEU A 813 -3.10 41.58 -3.68
CA LEU A 813 -1.77 41.17 -4.15
C LEU A 813 -1.34 42.04 -5.34
N LYS A 814 -0.03 42.30 -5.42
CA LYS A 814 0.59 42.99 -6.56
C LYS A 814 1.36 41.98 -7.38
N GLY A 815 1.28 42.08 -8.71
CA GLY A 815 2.01 41.23 -9.63
C GLY A 815 1.61 41.49 -11.08
N THR A 816 2.25 40.79 -12.02
CA THR A 816 1.92 40.82 -13.45
C THR A 816 1.57 39.44 -13.97
N VAL A 817 0.51 39.36 -14.79
CA VAL A 817 0.08 38.13 -15.45
C VAL A 817 0.85 38.01 -16.79
N GLU A 818 1.83 37.12 -16.82
CA GLU A 818 2.74 36.90 -17.95
C GLU A 818 2.18 35.77 -18.84
N GLU A 819 2.02 35.98 -20.15
CA GLU A 819 1.49 34.95 -21.06
C GLU A 819 2.59 33.98 -21.51
N LEU A 820 2.29 32.68 -21.61
CA LEU A 820 3.30 31.70 -21.99
C LEU A 820 3.61 31.73 -23.50
N PRO A 821 4.89 31.90 -23.90
CA PRO A 821 5.29 31.77 -25.30
C PRO A 821 4.91 30.41 -25.87
N ASN A 822 4.25 30.42 -27.04
CA ASN A 822 3.75 29.24 -27.77
C ASN A 822 2.58 28.48 -27.12
N TYR A 823 2.04 28.92 -25.98
CA TYR A 823 0.89 28.29 -25.32
C TYR A 823 -0.22 29.31 -25.00
N PRO A 824 -0.96 29.83 -26.01
CA PRO A 824 -1.97 30.86 -25.80
C PRO A 824 -3.03 30.44 -24.78
N GLY A 825 -3.43 31.37 -23.90
CA GLY A 825 -4.42 31.12 -22.85
C GLY A 825 -3.87 30.55 -21.54
N TYR A 826 -2.61 30.09 -21.54
CA TYR A 826 -1.85 29.76 -20.34
C TYR A 826 -0.98 30.93 -19.91
N PHE A 827 -0.91 31.17 -18.61
CA PHE A 827 -0.21 32.32 -18.04
C PHE A 827 0.55 31.92 -16.77
N ARG A 828 1.56 32.70 -16.42
CA ARG A 828 2.25 32.70 -15.13
C ARG A 828 1.87 33.95 -14.34
N VAL A 829 2.05 33.91 -13.02
CA VAL A 829 1.87 35.09 -12.16
C VAL A 829 3.20 35.47 -11.54
N ASN A 830 3.72 36.63 -11.90
CA ASN A 830 4.93 37.19 -11.32
C ASN A 830 4.55 38.13 -10.17
N TYR A 831 4.57 37.62 -8.94
CA TYR A 831 4.20 38.36 -7.74
C TYR A 831 5.27 39.40 -7.35
N ALA A 832 4.85 40.63 -7.08
CA ALA A 832 5.74 41.73 -6.77
C ALA A 832 6.20 41.70 -5.30
N VAL A 833 7.52 41.64 -5.09
CA VAL A 833 8.14 41.65 -3.76
C VAL A 833 7.71 42.89 -2.95
N SER A 834 7.28 42.66 -1.72
CA SER A 834 6.76 43.69 -0.82
C SER A 834 7.74 44.03 0.30
N ASN A 835 7.98 45.33 0.52
CA ASN A 835 8.83 45.93 1.57
C ASN A 835 10.35 45.69 1.45
N GLU A 836 10.86 45.38 0.24
CA GLU A 836 12.32 45.24 -0.03
C GLU A 836 13.09 44.38 1.01
N PRO A 837 12.59 43.16 1.34
CA PRO A 837 13.19 42.29 2.35
C PRO A 837 14.62 41.92 2.01
N LEU A 838 15.47 41.84 3.04
CA LEU A 838 16.78 41.23 2.91
C LEU A 838 16.62 39.72 2.70
N ILE A 839 17.22 39.19 1.64
CA ILE A 839 17.33 37.75 1.36
C ILE A 839 18.71 37.26 1.81
N SER A 840 18.77 36.21 2.63
CA SER A 840 20.03 35.57 3.01
C SER A 840 20.23 34.28 2.22
N ILE A 841 21.24 34.26 1.35
CA ILE A 841 21.59 33.12 0.50
C ILE A 841 22.60 32.24 1.27
N ILE A 842 22.19 31.06 1.71
CA ILE A 842 22.97 30.15 2.54
C ILE A 842 23.60 29.07 1.66
N ILE A 843 24.93 28.98 1.66
CA ILE A 843 25.72 28.11 0.79
C ILE A 843 26.70 27.27 1.62
N PRO A 844 26.37 26.00 1.95
CA PRO A 844 27.33 25.04 2.50
C PRO A 844 28.39 24.65 1.45
N THR A 845 29.66 24.57 1.85
CA THR A 845 30.77 24.24 0.94
C THR A 845 31.89 23.50 1.68
N ARG A 846 32.70 22.71 0.95
CA ARG A 846 33.95 22.14 1.44
C ARG A 846 34.93 21.86 0.32
N ASP A 847 36.14 22.42 0.40
CA ASP A 847 37.28 22.06 -0.46
C ASP A 847 36.99 22.15 -1.99
N ASN A 848 36.16 23.10 -2.42
CA ASN A 848 35.54 23.10 -3.77
C ASN A 848 35.68 24.43 -4.55
N HIS A 849 36.88 25.05 -4.49
CA HIS A 849 37.21 26.37 -5.06
C HIS A 849 36.52 26.72 -6.40
N ASP A 850 36.81 26.01 -7.49
CA ASP A 850 36.39 26.37 -8.86
C ASP A 850 34.87 26.23 -9.09
N VAL A 851 34.15 25.68 -8.12
CA VAL A 851 32.73 25.37 -8.18
C VAL A 851 31.97 26.42 -7.39
N LEU A 852 32.33 26.61 -6.10
CA LEU A 852 31.87 27.71 -5.27
C LEU A 852 32.10 29.07 -5.96
N ALA A 853 33.26 29.27 -6.60
CA ALA A 853 33.57 30.53 -7.28
C ALA A 853 32.57 30.85 -8.41
N ARG A 854 32.19 29.86 -9.21
CA ARG A 854 31.19 30.06 -10.29
C ARG A 854 29.80 30.34 -9.74
N CYS A 855 29.41 29.67 -8.65
CA CYS A 855 28.17 29.97 -7.93
C CYS A 855 28.14 31.43 -7.45
N ILE A 856 29.13 31.83 -6.63
CA ILE A 856 29.25 33.19 -6.07
C ILE A 856 29.33 34.26 -7.18
N ASP A 857 30.19 34.08 -8.18
CA ASP A 857 30.34 35.04 -9.27
C ASP A 857 29.05 35.17 -10.09
N SER A 858 28.30 34.08 -10.32
CA SER A 858 27.00 34.14 -11.02
C SER A 858 25.95 34.94 -10.23
N ILE A 859 25.90 34.76 -8.89
CA ILE A 859 25.01 35.54 -8.01
C ILE A 859 25.39 37.02 -8.05
N LEU A 860 26.67 37.34 -7.87
CA LEU A 860 27.16 38.72 -7.79
C LEU A 860 27.06 39.49 -9.12
N THR A 861 27.19 38.81 -10.26
CA THR A 861 27.20 39.46 -11.59
C THR A 861 25.82 39.52 -12.26
N LYS A 862 24.92 38.59 -11.97
CA LYS A 862 23.60 38.51 -12.65
C LYS A 862 22.43 39.03 -11.81
N SER A 863 22.46 38.89 -10.48
CA SER A 863 21.30 39.20 -9.64
C SER A 863 20.97 40.69 -9.60
N ARG A 864 19.83 41.08 -10.16
CA ARG A 864 19.35 42.48 -10.18
C ARG A 864 18.82 42.96 -8.82
N TYR A 865 18.20 42.09 -8.04
CA TYR A 865 17.66 42.46 -6.73
C TYR A 865 18.79 42.91 -5.78
N PRO A 866 18.74 44.14 -5.22
CA PRO A 866 19.91 44.66 -4.50
C PRO A 866 20.01 44.19 -3.04
N HIS A 867 18.90 43.82 -2.38
CA HIS A 867 18.84 43.52 -0.95
C HIS A 867 19.10 42.03 -0.63
N TYR A 868 20.32 41.57 -0.85
CA TYR A 868 20.76 40.24 -0.42
C TYR A 868 22.12 40.26 0.28
N GLU A 869 22.33 39.28 1.15
CA GLU A 869 23.64 38.82 1.64
C GLU A 869 23.88 37.35 1.25
N ILE A 870 25.14 36.91 1.30
CA ILE A 870 25.51 35.51 1.11
C ILE A 870 26.19 35.01 2.39
N VAL A 871 25.67 33.93 2.98
CA VAL A 871 26.22 33.24 4.14
C VAL A 871 26.89 31.94 3.66
N VAL A 872 28.21 31.95 3.55
CA VAL A 872 28.98 30.78 3.12
C VAL A 872 29.40 29.98 4.36
N VAL A 873 28.95 28.73 4.43
CA VAL A 873 29.20 27.82 5.55
C VAL A 873 30.31 26.84 5.17
N ASP A 874 31.54 27.19 5.55
CA ASP A 874 32.74 26.38 5.37
C ASP A 874 32.72 25.18 6.32
N ASN A 875 32.39 24.00 5.79
CA ASN A 875 32.44 22.75 6.51
C ASN A 875 33.88 22.22 6.61
N GLY A 876 34.79 22.99 7.23
CA GLY A 876 36.13 22.54 7.58
C GLY A 876 37.09 22.35 6.41
N SER A 877 37.06 23.23 5.40
CA SER A 877 37.99 23.17 4.25
C SER A 877 39.46 23.25 4.68
N GLN A 878 40.33 22.59 3.92
CA GLN A 878 41.77 22.42 4.16
C GLN A 878 42.64 22.66 2.92
N LYS A 879 42.09 22.58 1.70
CA LYS A 879 42.78 22.90 0.45
C LYS A 879 43.25 24.37 0.45
N PRO A 880 44.56 24.66 0.28
CA PRO A 880 45.09 26.02 0.36
C PRO A 880 44.39 27.03 -0.56
N GLU A 881 44.04 26.62 -1.78
CA GLU A 881 43.33 27.40 -2.78
C GLU A 881 41.89 27.75 -2.32
N THR A 882 41.20 26.81 -1.68
CA THR A 882 39.86 27.06 -1.13
C THR A 882 39.95 27.98 0.09
N VAL A 883 40.87 27.72 1.02
CA VAL A 883 41.07 28.55 2.22
C VAL A 883 41.47 30.00 1.86
N ALA A 884 42.31 30.18 0.84
CA ALA A 884 42.68 31.50 0.32
C ALA A 884 41.47 32.24 -0.29
N TYR A 885 40.63 31.55 -1.07
CA TYR A 885 39.43 32.15 -1.66
C TYR A 885 38.37 32.49 -0.62
N LEU A 886 38.10 31.61 0.36
CA LEU A 886 37.20 31.92 1.48
C LEU A 886 37.70 33.13 2.29
N SER A 887 39.03 33.30 2.42
CA SER A 887 39.64 34.47 3.05
C SER A 887 39.47 35.76 2.22
N HIS A 888 39.36 35.64 0.89
CA HIS A 888 39.00 36.76 0.01
C HIS A 888 37.49 37.07 0.07
N LEU A 889 36.62 36.06 0.07
CA LEU A 889 35.18 36.24 0.25
C LEU A 889 34.84 36.96 1.57
N ALA A 890 35.58 36.66 2.64
CA ALA A 890 35.45 37.33 3.93
C ALA A 890 35.70 38.85 3.93
N SER A 891 36.27 39.43 2.86
CA SER A 891 36.42 40.90 2.71
C SER A 891 35.40 41.54 1.76
N GLN A 892 34.47 40.76 1.19
CA GLN A 892 33.40 41.26 0.32
C GLN A 892 32.21 41.76 1.16
N PRO A 893 31.67 42.97 0.91
CA PRO A 893 30.70 43.63 1.81
C PRO A 893 29.33 42.95 1.89
N LYS A 894 29.02 42.04 0.97
CA LYS A 894 27.78 41.24 0.96
C LYS A 894 27.95 39.82 1.50
N ILE A 895 29.15 39.39 1.87
CA ILE A 895 29.45 37.98 2.16
C ILE A 895 29.88 37.79 3.61
N ARG A 896 29.23 36.83 4.27
CA ARG A 896 29.45 36.42 5.66
C ARG A 896 30.03 35.01 5.67
N MET A 897 31.22 34.86 6.22
CA MET A 897 31.84 33.54 6.41
C MET A 897 31.47 32.94 7.76
N LEU A 898 31.03 31.69 7.76
CA LEU A 898 30.89 30.85 8.95
C LEU A 898 31.72 29.58 8.77
N ARG A 899 32.62 29.25 9.69
CA ARG A 899 33.35 27.97 9.70
C ARG A 899 32.74 27.00 10.70
N HIS A 900 32.44 25.79 10.24
CA HIS A 900 31.81 24.73 11.01
C HIS A 900 32.56 23.40 10.78
N ASP A 901 33.66 23.19 11.51
CA ASP A 901 34.58 22.05 11.29
C ASP A 901 34.07 20.78 12.00
N LYS A 902 33.15 20.07 11.34
CA LYS A 902 32.46 18.87 11.85
C LYS A 902 32.36 17.75 10.78
N PRO A 903 31.86 16.55 11.13
CA PRO A 903 31.34 15.60 10.15
C PRO A 903 30.25 16.24 9.29
N PHE A 904 30.17 15.87 8.01
CA PHE A 904 29.19 16.44 7.08
C PHE A 904 27.74 16.09 7.50
N ASN A 905 26.92 17.13 7.65
CA ASN A 905 25.48 17.06 7.85
C ASN A 905 24.87 18.30 7.16
N PHE A 906 24.15 18.10 6.05
CA PHE A 906 23.59 19.21 5.26
C PHE A 906 22.56 20.02 6.06
N SER A 907 21.69 19.35 6.81
CA SER A 907 20.72 19.98 7.71
C SER A 907 21.39 20.85 8.77
N GLU A 908 22.40 20.33 9.48
CA GLU A 908 23.12 21.14 10.49
C GLU A 908 23.81 22.35 9.83
N LEU A 909 24.50 22.18 8.70
CA LEU A 909 25.18 23.28 8.02
C LEU A 909 24.21 24.41 7.62
N ASN A 910 23.02 24.05 7.13
CA ASN A 910 21.97 25.02 6.81
C ASN A 910 21.40 25.70 8.06
N ASN A 911 21.08 24.95 9.12
CA ASN A 911 20.63 25.53 10.41
C ASN A 911 21.65 26.54 10.96
N ARG A 912 22.94 26.19 10.95
CA ARG A 912 24.05 27.07 11.37
C ARG A 912 24.17 28.31 10.48
N GLY A 913 23.86 28.20 9.19
CA GLY A 913 23.73 29.34 8.27
C GLY A 913 22.58 30.28 8.65
N VAL A 914 21.41 29.74 9.02
CA VAL A 914 20.24 30.53 9.47
C VAL A 914 20.51 31.27 10.78
N GLU A 915 21.26 30.68 11.72
CA GLU A 915 21.64 31.30 13.00
C GLU A 915 22.43 32.62 12.84
N VAL A 916 23.20 32.76 11.75
CA VAL A 916 24.03 33.97 11.50
C VAL A 916 23.47 34.90 10.42
N ALA A 917 22.44 34.46 9.70
CA ALA A 917 21.74 35.20 8.66
C ALA A 917 20.87 36.34 9.25
N GLN A 918 20.65 37.40 8.48
CA GLN A 918 19.87 38.58 8.88
C GLN A 918 18.58 38.78 8.08
N GLY A 919 18.43 38.13 6.93
CA GLY A 919 17.27 38.23 6.05
C GLY A 919 15.97 37.66 6.63
N SER A 920 14.84 38.26 6.25
CA SER A 920 13.51 37.72 6.56
C SER A 920 13.09 36.62 5.58
N ILE A 921 13.81 36.49 4.46
CA ILE A 921 13.66 35.40 3.50
C ILE A 921 15.01 34.65 3.44
N LEU A 922 14.93 33.33 3.50
CA LEU A 922 16.06 32.42 3.47
C LEU A 922 16.08 31.72 2.10
N LEU A 923 17.26 31.61 1.48
CA LEU A 923 17.47 30.82 0.26
C LEU A 923 18.59 29.83 0.52
N PHE A 924 18.28 28.54 0.51
CA PHE A 924 19.28 27.47 0.54
C PHE A 924 19.72 27.14 -0.88
N LEU A 925 21.03 27.07 -1.10
CA LEU A 925 21.61 26.94 -2.43
C LEU A 925 22.90 26.10 -2.38
N ASN A 926 23.04 25.12 -3.28
CA ASN A 926 24.26 24.32 -3.37
C ASN A 926 25.44 25.12 -3.97
N ASP A 927 26.66 24.80 -3.56
CA ASP A 927 27.88 25.42 -4.10
C ASP A 927 28.18 25.07 -5.57
N ASP A 928 27.51 24.04 -6.11
CA ASP A 928 27.62 23.57 -7.50
C ASP A 928 26.50 24.04 -8.44
N THR A 929 25.83 25.15 -8.11
CA THR A 929 24.84 25.84 -8.96
C THR A 929 25.41 27.02 -9.77
N GLU A 930 24.71 27.42 -10.84
CA GLU A 930 24.94 28.69 -11.55
C GLU A 930 23.60 29.39 -11.85
N VAL A 931 23.47 30.66 -11.47
CA VAL A 931 22.31 31.51 -11.80
C VAL A 931 22.27 31.76 -13.31
N LEU A 932 21.11 31.67 -13.98
CA LEU A 932 20.97 32.01 -15.41
C LEU A 932 20.22 33.32 -15.70
N GLN A 933 19.41 33.81 -14.77
CA GLN A 933 18.48 34.93 -14.98
C GLN A 933 18.70 36.04 -13.95
N GLU A 934 18.36 37.28 -14.31
CA GLU A 934 18.67 38.45 -13.48
C GLU A 934 17.65 38.70 -12.36
N ASP A 935 16.37 38.48 -12.64
CA ASP A 935 15.21 38.74 -11.76
C ASP A 935 14.82 37.53 -10.88
N TRP A 936 15.67 36.50 -10.82
CA TRP A 936 15.39 35.22 -10.15
C TRP A 936 15.03 35.37 -8.66
N LEU A 937 15.78 36.19 -7.92
CA LEU A 937 15.49 36.51 -6.52
C LEU A 937 14.14 37.24 -6.35
N GLU A 938 13.79 38.10 -7.31
CA GLU A 938 12.54 38.87 -7.29
C GLU A 938 11.34 37.91 -7.41
N ARG A 939 11.40 37.02 -8.41
CA ARG A 939 10.35 36.01 -8.68
C ARG A 939 10.16 35.02 -7.53
N MET A 940 11.24 34.45 -7.00
CA MET A 940 11.14 33.49 -5.88
C MET A 940 10.64 34.16 -4.59
N ALA A 941 11.10 35.38 -4.29
CA ALA A 941 10.67 36.11 -3.10
C ALA A 941 9.19 36.51 -3.16
N GLY A 942 8.68 36.87 -4.35
CA GLY A 942 7.25 37.14 -4.57
C GLY A 942 6.36 35.96 -4.16
N TYR A 943 6.72 34.74 -4.55
CA TYR A 943 6.03 33.53 -4.10
C TYR A 943 6.24 33.24 -2.60
N ALA A 944 7.48 33.37 -2.09
CA ALA A 944 7.79 33.07 -0.69
C ALA A 944 7.03 33.97 0.31
N GLN A 945 6.65 35.18 -0.08
CA GLN A 945 5.84 36.11 0.70
C GLN A 945 4.32 35.81 0.67
N LEU A 946 3.84 34.89 -0.15
CA LEU A 946 2.43 34.48 -0.13
C LEU A 946 2.15 33.72 1.17
N LYS A 947 1.03 34.02 1.82
CA LYS A 947 0.71 33.49 3.16
C LYS A 947 0.67 31.95 3.19
N HIS A 948 0.16 31.35 2.13
CA HIS A 948 0.00 29.90 1.99
C HIS A 948 1.24 29.18 1.47
N ILE A 949 2.29 29.88 1.01
CA ILE A 949 3.50 29.25 0.47
C ILE A 949 4.52 28.96 1.57
N GLY A 950 4.94 27.69 1.65
CA GLY A 950 6.06 27.21 2.46
C GLY A 950 7.38 27.40 1.72
N ALA A 951 7.72 26.44 0.85
CA ALA A 951 8.95 26.46 0.06
C ALA A 951 8.71 26.80 -1.42
N VAL A 952 9.66 27.52 -2.02
CA VAL A 952 9.72 27.84 -3.46
C VAL A 952 10.95 27.19 -4.07
N GLY A 953 10.75 26.30 -5.04
CA GLY A 953 11.82 25.66 -5.82
C GLY A 953 12.08 26.38 -7.15
N ALA A 954 13.30 26.26 -7.68
CA ALA A 954 13.68 26.73 -9.02
C ALA A 954 13.99 25.56 -9.97
N LYS A 955 13.73 25.73 -11.27
CA LYS A 955 14.01 24.71 -12.29
C LYS A 955 15.51 24.49 -12.41
N LEU A 956 15.97 23.25 -12.31
CA LEU A 956 17.39 22.93 -12.47
C LEU A 956 17.63 22.19 -13.77
N VAL A 957 18.58 22.68 -14.56
CA VAL A 957 19.10 22.01 -15.75
C VAL A 957 20.53 21.53 -15.52
N TYR A 958 20.92 20.47 -16.22
CA TYR A 958 22.31 20.01 -16.24
C TYR A 958 23.22 21.04 -16.97
N GLY A 959 24.53 20.81 -16.91
CA GLY A 959 25.55 21.70 -17.49
C GLY A 959 25.51 21.88 -19.02
N ASP A 960 24.57 21.23 -19.74
CA ASP A 960 24.27 21.49 -21.15
C ASP A 960 23.24 22.62 -21.36
N GLN A 961 22.60 23.08 -20.27
CA GLN A 961 21.53 24.09 -20.24
C GLN A 961 20.26 23.71 -21.03
N GLN A 962 20.09 22.44 -21.43
CA GLN A 962 18.91 21.95 -22.18
C GLN A 962 18.21 20.78 -21.50
N THR A 963 18.94 19.96 -20.73
CA THR A 963 18.40 18.73 -20.11
C THR A 963 17.99 19.00 -18.66
N LEU A 964 16.76 18.63 -18.29
CA LEU A 964 16.24 18.78 -16.92
C LEU A 964 16.93 17.86 -15.91
N GLN A 965 17.30 18.46 -14.78
CA GLN A 965 17.75 17.79 -13.57
C GLN A 965 16.63 17.78 -12.51
N HIS A 966 15.90 18.89 -12.35
CA HIS A 966 14.81 19.03 -11.40
C HIS A 966 13.68 19.94 -11.91
N SER A 967 12.44 19.47 -11.76
CA SER A 967 11.19 20.24 -11.94
C SER A 967 10.14 19.75 -10.93
N GLY A 968 10.44 19.85 -9.63
CA GLY A 968 9.65 19.27 -8.55
C GLY A 968 10.12 17.87 -8.14
N VAL A 969 9.74 17.45 -6.92
CA VAL A 969 9.92 16.09 -6.41
C VAL A 969 8.55 15.42 -6.26
N LEU A 970 8.48 14.15 -6.66
CA LEU A 970 7.31 13.27 -6.49
C LEU A 970 7.63 12.16 -5.49
N ASN A 971 6.72 11.89 -4.55
CA ASN A 971 6.82 10.79 -3.60
C ASN A 971 6.10 9.53 -4.13
N LEU A 972 6.78 8.77 -5.00
CA LEU A 972 6.22 7.61 -5.69
C LEU A 972 6.39 6.31 -4.87
N GLN A 973 5.92 5.16 -5.38
CA GLN A 973 5.99 3.88 -4.65
C GLN A 973 7.42 3.47 -4.27
N ASN A 974 8.44 3.88 -5.03
CA ASN A 974 9.85 3.61 -4.76
C ASN A 974 10.57 4.68 -3.91
N GLY A 975 9.91 5.79 -3.59
CA GLY A 975 10.49 6.90 -2.83
C GLY A 975 10.36 8.28 -3.50
N PRO A 976 10.86 9.34 -2.85
CA PRO A 976 11.00 10.67 -3.45
C PRO A 976 11.97 10.67 -4.66
N MET A 977 11.53 11.21 -5.79
CA MET A 977 12.27 11.26 -7.06
C MET A 977 11.98 12.57 -7.84
N HIS A 978 12.95 13.10 -8.58
CA HIS A 978 12.75 14.31 -9.40
C HIS A 978 11.86 14.05 -10.62
N ALA A 979 10.86 14.90 -10.85
CA ALA A 979 9.99 14.83 -12.02
C ALA A 979 10.71 15.30 -13.30
N TYR A 980 10.31 14.74 -14.44
CA TYR A 980 10.82 15.04 -15.80
C TYR A 980 12.35 14.93 -15.96
N MET A 981 13.02 14.18 -15.07
CA MET A 981 14.47 13.99 -15.10
C MET A 981 14.93 13.47 -16.48
N ARG A 982 15.90 14.18 -17.09
CA ARG A 982 16.42 13.98 -18.46
C ARG A 982 15.50 14.34 -19.63
N GLN A 983 14.33 14.92 -19.39
CA GLN A 983 13.56 15.55 -20.48
C GLN A 983 14.19 16.89 -20.90
N HIS A 984 13.77 17.41 -22.06
CA HIS A 984 14.17 18.75 -22.50
C HIS A 984 13.53 19.83 -21.63
N LYS A 985 14.23 20.93 -21.32
CA LYS A 985 13.73 22.01 -20.43
C LYS A 985 12.43 22.67 -20.90
N ASP A 986 12.20 22.66 -22.21
CA ASP A 986 11.00 23.21 -22.87
C ASP A 986 9.94 22.13 -23.20
N HIS A 987 10.16 20.87 -22.78
CA HIS A 987 9.12 19.84 -22.84
C HIS A 987 7.89 20.32 -22.04
N PRO A 988 6.66 20.23 -22.55
CA PRO A 988 5.49 20.73 -21.81
C PRO A 988 5.29 20.02 -20.47
N GLY A 989 5.49 18.70 -20.44
CA GLY A 989 4.98 17.86 -19.36
C GLY A 989 3.46 17.70 -19.44
N TYR A 990 2.92 16.77 -18.65
CA TYR A 990 1.48 16.61 -18.47
C TYR A 990 0.84 17.94 -18.04
N PHE A 991 -0.19 18.39 -18.77
CA PHE A 991 -0.89 19.68 -18.56
C PHE A 991 0.03 20.90 -18.35
N LEU A 992 1.12 20.99 -19.13
CA LEU A 992 2.11 22.07 -19.08
C LEU A 992 2.81 22.23 -17.71
N ARG A 993 2.89 21.18 -16.89
CA ARG A 993 3.42 21.22 -15.52
C ARG A 993 4.93 21.47 -15.39
N ASN A 994 5.68 21.38 -16.48
CA ASN A 994 7.06 21.89 -16.57
C ASN A 994 7.12 23.38 -17.03
N GLN A 995 6.00 24.00 -17.40
CA GLN A 995 5.95 25.34 -17.99
C GLN A 995 5.14 26.38 -17.20
N ILE A 996 4.06 26.04 -16.51
CA ILE A 996 3.42 26.92 -15.52
C ILE A 996 3.82 26.54 -14.09
N GLU A 997 3.82 27.52 -13.18
CA GLU A 997 3.97 27.26 -11.76
C GLU A 997 2.89 26.30 -11.24
N TYR A 998 3.33 25.25 -10.55
CA TYR A 998 2.50 24.21 -9.95
C TYR A 998 2.85 24.06 -8.47
N ASN A 999 1.90 23.62 -7.65
CA ASN A 999 2.21 23.11 -6.31
C ASN A 999 2.72 21.66 -6.35
N TRP A 1000 3.57 21.30 -5.40
CA TRP A 1000 4.21 19.98 -5.28
C TRP A 1000 4.36 19.60 -3.81
N LEU A 1001 4.52 18.31 -3.50
CA LEU A 1001 4.79 17.87 -2.14
C LEU A 1001 6.18 18.35 -1.68
N ALA A 1002 7.19 18.25 -2.54
CA ALA A 1002 8.53 18.76 -2.24
C ALA A 1002 9.25 19.38 -3.45
N VAL A 1003 10.21 20.26 -3.14
CA VAL A 1003 11.19 20.89 -4.05
C VAL A 1003 12.59 20.63 -3.49
N THR A 1004 13.64 20.67 -4.33
CA THR A 1004 14.97 20.25 -3.87
C THR A 1004 15.78 21.35 -3.19
N GLY A 1005 16.53 20.97 -2.14
CA GLY A 1005 17.39 21.86 -1.35
C GLY A 1005 18.58 22.46 -2.11
N ALA A 1006 18.83 22.03 -3.35
CA ALA A 1006 19.84 22.64 -4.21
C ALA A 1006 19.50 24.09 -4.62
N CYS A 1007 18.20 24.46 -4.64
CA CYS A 1007 17.73 25.85 -4.72
C CYS A 1007 16.31 25.97 -4.14
N LEU A 1008 16.22 26.28 -2.84
CA LEU A 1008 14.97 26.31 -2.06
C LEU A 1008 14.85 27.61 -1.27
N MET A 1009 13.85 28.44 -1.58
CA MET A 1009 13.55 29.68 -0.85
C MET A 1009 12.37 29.50 0.10
N VAL A 1010 12.43 30.09 1.30
CA VAL A 1010 11.39 30.02 2.33
C VAL A 1010 11.39 31.30 3.18
N GLU A 1011 10.22 31.73 3.65
CA GLU A 1011 10.11 32.84 4.60
C GLU A 1011 10.61 32.39 5.99
N ARG A 1012 11.49 33.18 6.63
CA ARG A 1012 12.14 32.81 7.91
C ARG A 1012 11.13 32.38 8.98
N THR A 1013 10.03 33.12 9.10
CA THR A 1013 8.93 32.87 10.04
C THR A 1013 8.35 31.46 9.91
N LYS A 1014 8.13 31.00 8.67
CA LYS A 1014 7.59 29.66 8.34
C LYS A 1014 8.65 28.56 8.56
N TYR A 1015 9.92 28.85 8.25
CA TYR A 1015 11.04 27.95 8.54
C TYR A 1015 11.22 27.72 10.05
N GLU A 1016 11.16 28.79 10.84
CA GLU A 1016 11.26 28.75 12.30
C GLU A 1016 10.06 28.06 12.94
N GLN A 1017 8.84 28.26 12.41
CA GLN A 1017 7.62 27.55 12.85
C GLN A 1017 7.76 26.02 12.80
N ILE A 1018 8.42 25.48 11.77
CA ILE A 1018 8.63 24.03 11.61
C ILE A 1018 9.94 23.50 12.22
N ASN A 1019 10.65 24.33 13.00
CA ASN A 1019 11.96 24.04 13.58
C ASN A 1019 13.07 23.72 12.54
N GLY A 1020 12.97 24.28 11.32
CA GLY A 1020 14.00 24.21 10.30
C GLY A 1020 14.29 22.81 9.73
N PHE A 1021 15.52 22.59 9.25
CA PHE A 1021 15.97 21.27 8.78
C PHE A 1021 16.19 20.31 9.95
N ASP A 1022 15.71 19.07 9.82
CA ASP A 1022 15.99 18.01 10.80
C ASP A 1022 17.40 17.45 10.62
N GLU A 1023 18.24 17.59 11.66
CA GLU A 1023 19.64 17.18 11.68
C GLU A 1023 19.85 15.64 11.68
N THR A 1024 18.77 14.85 11.77
CA THR A 1024 18.79 13.39 11.58
C THR A 1024 18.81 12.96 10.10
N PHE A 1025 18.68 13.89 9.14
CA PHE A 1025 18.81 13.65 7.69
C PHE A 1025 20.11 14.24 7.10
N PRO A 1026 21.30 13.71 7.45
CA PRO A 1026 22.57 14.37 7.13
C PRO A 1026 22.92 14.42 5.64
N VAL A 1027 22.32 13.57 4.78
CA VAL A 1027 22.73 13.41 3.37
C VAL A 1027 21.57 13.36 2.37
N ALA A 1028 20.48 12.62 2.62
CA ALA A 1028 19.33 12.53 1.73
C ALA A 1028 18.02 12.90 2.45
N TYR A 1029 17.02 13.28 1.65
CA TYR A 1029 15.63 13.58 2.08
C TYR A 1029 15.46 14.71 3.11
N ASN A 1030 16.49 15.48 3.43
CA ASN A 1030 16.38 16.67 4.30
C ASN A 1030 15.53 17.79 3.68
N ASP A 1031 15.62 17.98 2.37
CA ASP A 1031 14.75 18.87 1.60
C ASP A 1031 13.30 18.35 1.54
N VAL A 1032 13.14 17.03 1.40
CA VAL A 1032 11.82 16.38 1.44
C VAL A 1032 11.18 16.47 2.84
N ASP A 1033 11.93 16.23 3.92
CA ASP A 1033 11.53 16.41 5.32
C ASP A 1033 11.08 17.85 5.61
N LEU A 1034 11.88 18.84 5.18
CA LEU A 1034 11.52 20.26 5.30
C LEU A 1034 10.19 20.55 4.58
N CYS A 1035 10.05 20.07 3.35
CA CYS A 1035 8.86 20.26 2.54
C CYS A 1035 7.61 19.56 3.12
N MET A 1036 7.73 18.31 3.57
CA MET A 1036 6.62 17.55 4.19
C MET A 1036 6.11 18.24 5.46
N LYS A 1037 7.01 18.70 6.34
CA LYS A 1037 6.64 19.47 7.55
C LYS A 1037 5.93 20.78 7.22
N LEU A 1038 6.29 21.45 6.11
CA LEU A 1038 5.58 22.65 5.65
C LEU A 1038 4.14 22.31 5.25
N VAL A 1039 3.91 21.22 4.51
CA VAL A 1039 2.54 20.81 4.14
C VAL A 1039 1.73 20.33 5.35
N GLU A 1040 2.35 19.63 6.30
CA GLU A 1040 1.74 19.25 7.58
C GLU A 1040 1.39 20.47 8.46
N ASN A 1041 1.99 21.64 8.20
CA ASN A 1041 1.66 22.91 8.84
C ASN A 1041 0.66 23.77 8.03
N GLY A 1042 0.03 23.21 6.99
CA GLY A 1042 -0.98 23.88 6.17
C GLY A 1042 -0.41 24.81 5.07
N PHE A 1043 0.86 24.67 4.73
CA PHE A 1043 1.48 25.41 3.62
C PHE A 1043 1.53 24.57 2.33
N TYR A 1044 1.66 25.24 1.19
CA TYR A 1044 1.92 24.64 -0.11
C TYR A 1044 3.37 24.91 -0.51
N ASN A 1045 4.04 23.90 -1.08
CA ASN A 1045 5.32 24.12 -1.76
C ASN A 1045 5.05 24.35 -3.25
N VAL A 1046 5.80 25.25 -3.88
CA VAL A 1046 5.55 25.70 -5.27
C VAL A 1046 6.82 25.66 -6.11
N MET A 1047 6.67 25.25 -7.37
CA MET A 1047 7.76 25.16 -8.33
C MET A 1047 7.73 26.40 -9.24
N CYS A 1048 8.68 27.32 -9.05
CA CYS A 1048 8.78 28.57 -9.79
C CYS A 1048 9.36 28.31 -11.20
N GLN A 1049 8.54 27.85 -12.14
CA GLN A 1049 8.97 27.46 -13.49
C GLN A 1049 9.49 28.62 -14.34
N SER A 1050 9.19 29.86 -13.97
CA SER A 1050 9.84 31.04 -14.54
C SER A 1050 11.31 31.21 -14.13
N VAL A 1051 11.77 30.58 -13.04
CA VAL A 1051 13.16 30.64 -12.58
C VAL A 1051 13.92 29.37 -12.93
N THR A 1052 15.10 29.50 -13.55
CA THR A 1052 15.97 28.39 -13.97
C THR A 1052 17.43 28.63 -13.59
N LEU A 1053 18.08 27.60 -13.02
CA LEU A 1053 19.52 27.57 -12.69
C LEU A 1053 20.18 26.34 -13.33
N VAL A 1054 21.50 26.39 -13.50
CA VAL A 1054 22.31 25.18 -13.77
C VAL A 1054 22.65 24.50 -12.44
N HIS A 1055 22.64 23.18 -12.42
CA HIS A 1055 23.12 22.36 -11.31
C HIS A 1055 24.17 21.36 -11.84
N HIS A 1056 25.43 21.51 -11.41
CA HIS A 1056 26.54 20.65 -11.81
C HIS A 1056 26.61 19.38 -10.95
N GLU A 1057 25.51 18.63 -10.96
CA GLU A 1057 25.25 17.48 -10.09
C GLU A 1057 26.44 16.49 -10.03
N SER A 1058 26.65 15.89 -8.85
CA SER A 1058 27.70 14.90 -8.56
C SER A 1058 29.15 15.41 -8.56
N VAL A 1059 29.44 16.69 -8.81
CA VAL A 1059 30.79 17.27 -8.62
C VAL A 1059 31.19 17.31 -7.15
N SER A 1060 30.25 17.67 -6.26
CA SER A 1060 30.43 17.72 -4.80
C SER A 1060 30.29 16.35 -4.10
N ARG A 1061 29.26 15.58 -4.48
CA ARG A 1061 28.74 14.41 -3.72
C ARG A 1061 29.15 13.03 -4.24
N GLY A 1062 29.37 12.91 -5.56
CA GLY A 1062 29.61 11.65 -6.27
C GLY A 1062 28.45 10.64 -6.26
N LEU A 1063 28.35 9.82 -7.31
CA LEU A 1063 27.24 8.88 -7.53
C LEU A 1063 26.97 7.94 -6.34
N ASP A 1064 25.73 7.96 -5.80
CA ASP A 1064 25.39 7.21 -4.59
C ASP A 1064 25.16 5.69 -4.81
N HIS A 1065 24.72 5.29 -6.00
CA HIS A 1065 24.39 3.89 -6.34
C HIS A 1065 25.60 2.96 -6.57
N MET A 1066 26.83 3.46 -6.39
CA MET A 1066 28.08 2.72 -6.63
C MET A 1066 28.69 2.09 -5.36
N ASP A 1067 28.06 2.30 -4.20
CA ASP A 1067 28.57 1.93 -2.88
C ASP A 1067 27.46 1.36 -2.00
N ALA A 1068 27.71 0.19 -1.41
CA ALA A 1068 26.75 -0.51 -0.56
C ALA A 1068 26.47 0.25 0.75
N GLU A 1069 27.43 1.01 1.29
CA GLU A 1069 27.22 1.80 2.51
C GLU A 1069 26.35 3.04 2.22
N LYS A 1070 26.54 3.69 1.06
CA LYS A 1070 25.68 4.77 0.58
C LYS A 1070 24.23 4.30 0.35
N VAL A 1071 24.03 3.13 -0.27
CA VAL A 1071 22.69 2.52 -0.46
C VAL A 1071 22.06 2.09 0.88
N ALA A 1072 22.82 1.50 1.80
CA ALA A 1072 22.34 1.13 3.13
C ALA A 1072 22.09 2.34 4.06
N ARG A 1073 22.67 3.51 3.77
CA ARG A 1073 22.27 4.79 4.37
C ARG A 1073 20.96 5.28 3.76
N LEU A 1074 20.87 5.32 2.42
CA LEU A 1074 19.68 5.81 1.71
C LEU A 1074 18.39 5.08 2.14
N HIS A 1075 18.42 3.75 2.23
CA HIS A 1075 17.27 2.98 2.72
C HIS A 1075 16.91 3.30 4.18
N ARG A 1076 17.89 3.57 5.05
CA ARG A 1076 17.61 3.95 6.46
C ARG A 1076 17.03 5.35 6.56
N GLU A 1077 17.55 6.30 5.80
CA GLU A 1077 17.02 7.67 5.73
C GLU A 1077 15.60 7.67 5.12
N LEU A 1078 15.31 6.82 4.13
CA LEU A 1078 13.96 6.64 3.57
C LEU A 1078 12.97 6.00 4.57
N SER A 1079 13.41 4.96 5.31
CA SER A 1079 12.59 4.37 6.38
C SER A 1079 12.35 5.34 7.54
N HIS A 1080 13.34 6.20 7.85
CA HIS A 1080 13.20 7.26 8.85
C HIS A 1080 12.19 8.32 8.39
N LEU A 1081 12.28 8.77 7.13
CA LEU A 1081 11.33 9.69 6.50
C LEU A 1081 9.89 9.19 6.67
N TYR A 1082 9.58 7.96 6.26
CA TYR A 1082 8.22 7.42 6.38
C TYR A 1082 7.80 7.03 7.81
N SER A 1083 8.74 6.83 8.73
CA SER A 1083 8.41 6.66 10.15
C SER A 1083 7.97 7.96 10.83
N LYS A 1084 8.41 9.10 10.28
CA LYS A 1084 8.07 10.46 10.72
C LYS A 1084 6.87 11.02 9.95
N HIS A 1085 6.81 10.74 8.65
CA HIS A 1085 5.81 11.18 7.68
C HIS A 1085 5.08 9.97 7.08
N PRO A 1086 4.18 9.30 7.83
CA PRO A 1086 3.48 8.09 7.35
C PRO A 1086 2.39 8.38 6.30
N HIS A 1087 2.13 9.64 5.95
CA HIS A 1087 0.86 10.05 5.36
C HIS A 1087 0.66 9.84 3.85
N TYR A 1088 1.55 10.04 2.87
CA TYR A 1088 3.02 10.22 2.74
C TYR A 1088 3.86 8.95 2.73
N PHE A 1089 3.34 7.77 3.11
CA PHE A 1089 3.88 6.50 2.64
C PHE A 1089 3.28 6.16 1.26
N GLN A 1090 4.11 6.11 0.21
CA GLN A 1090 3.72 5.77 -1.18
C GLN A 1090 2.55 6.59 -1.75
N TYR A 1091 2.37 7.83 -1.28
CA TYR A 1091 1.31 8.75 -1.71
C TYR A 1091 1.86 10.17 -1.78
N ASP A 1092 1.44 10.91 -2.80
CA ASP A 1092 1.75 12.31 -3.05
C ASP A 1092 0.45 13.00 -3.49
N PRO A 1093 -0.04 14.04 -2.79
CA PRO A 1093 -1.31 14.70 -3.12
C PRO A 1093 -1.30 15.36 -4.50
N PHE A 1094 -0.13 15.62 -5.08
CA PHE A 1094 -0.01 16.17 -6.43
C PHE A 1094 0.36 15.10 -7.46
N TYR A 1095 0.14 13.82 -7.16
CA TYR A 1095 0.30 12.69 -8.09
C TYR A 1095 -0.94 11.77 -8.06
N ASN A 1096 -1.79 11.88 -9.07
CA ASN A 1096 -3.03 11.12 -9.16
C ASN A 1096 -2.77 9.60 -9.24
N LEU A 1097 -3.58 8.81 -8.53
CA LEU A 1097 -3.42 7.36 -8.41
C LEU A 1097 -3.63 6.58 -9.73
N ASN A 1098 -4.20 7.22 -10.75
CA ASN A 1098 -4.43 6.63 -12.07
C ASN A 1098 -3.18 6.69 -13.01
N PHE A 1099 -2.09 7.34 -12.57
CA PHE A 1099 -0.78 7.26 -13.24
C PHE A 1099 -0.03 5.96 -12.91
N ALA A 1100 0.92 5.58 -13.75
CA ALA A 1100 1.80 4.43 -13.54
C ALA A 1100 2.61 4.61 -12.23
N PRO A 1101 2.64 3.67 -11.26
CA PRO A 1101 3.00 3.99 -9.87
C PRO A 1101 4.46 4.43 -9.56
N ASN A 1102 5.32 4.51 -10.57
CA ASN A 1102 6.68 5.05 -10.52
C ASN A 1102 7.00 5.95 -11.74
N GLY A 1103 5.97 6.48 -12.42
CA GLY A 1103 6.05 7.28 -13.64
C GLY A 1103 6.38 8.75 -13.36
N TYR A 1104 7.67 9.08 -13.34
CA TYR A 1104 8.16 10.44 -13.07
C TYR A 1104 7.96 11.43 -14.22
N ASN A 1105 7.30 11.04 -15.31
CA ASN A 1105 6.83 11.94 -16.36
C ASN A 1105 5.28 12.04 -16.40
N PHE A 1106 4.58 11.46 -15.41
CA PHE A 1106 3.11 11.32 -15.35
C PHE A 1106 2.56 10.44 -16.48
N GLU A 1107 3.24 9.32 -16.74
CA GLU A 1107 2.78 8.25 -17.61
C GLU A 1107 1.46 7.66 -17.09
N ILE A 1108 0.46 7.51 -17.96
CA ILE A 1108 -0.83 6.88 -17.63
C ILE A 1108 -0.65 5.37 -17.43
N MET A 1109 -1.40 4.77 -16.51
CA MET A 1109 -1.41 3.31 -16.32
C MET A 1109 -2.08 2.59 -17.50
N GLN A 1110 -1.41 1.56 -18.02
CA GLN A 1110 -1.88 0.65 -19.09
C GLN A 1110 -2.14 -0.74 -18.54
#